data_AF-A0AA51RET4-F1
#
_entry.id   AF-A0AA51RET4-F1
#
_cell.length_a   1.000
_cell.length_b   1.000
_cell.length_c   1.000
_cell.angle_alpha   90.00
_cell.angle_beta   90.00
_cell.angle_gamma   90.00
#
_symmetry.space_group_name_H-M   'P 1'
#
loop_
_entity.id
_entity.type
_entity.pdbx_description
1 polymer ?
#
loop_
_entity_poly.entity_id
_entity_poly.type
_entity_poly.pdbx_seq_one_letter_code
_entity_poly.pdbx_strand_id
1 'polypeptide(L)'
;MLELARASSACFNYISKQIASLLICFLLSFPAYTQNSADPVQVTSNLIPPYSLYLSDYSDANQNKWNIQLLLKDFTQTSYQAKLRITIEGAGIRLRTRQGYSPGPIRLEPGLPYKVDETDLSNYLNIQNMEVSGINRNKLASTQKLPEGFYEFKIEVLDYNRNNKVSNTGTSMAWLVLNDPPLLNLPFEEKLRIQDPQQVQFQWTPRHTSSPNSAFETEYIFRLWEIWPEGRNPNEVVRTTPPLLERTVMTTSYFYGLNDALLIPGRSYAWQVQAINLNGRDLFKNQGKSEVRWFKYGDECLPITNLGAEALGTDRIRINWEGGWNHNRYIAQIRETGEEKWISYGTNIETKVIYDLQAITEYQIRVIPSCGAIEGTAESTLTLSTPEQELNDFECGAESDLPTIENREPIEQLNPGDRITAAGFTVILTEVIKTGDTYTGMGMIEVPLFNSARVEAMLNNIKVNTDKQLIGGNVESTLNPNGPFILDVDVVGEELSEEFGNGEDNNGEKEDIGDLPETDIDIDGEIADVEYDEEEGTITVTDTEGNTTEIDSETADENQDGNIVIEDDKGNVYVVNDNGEVSGPHQSNPDTITDDTPIDFMVQFKENENQQYGFDFKQHEALSSRYEQMQINGENYSIPWKSIKMGSTDPITAEIIGKDEFPDMIGFRNLSSNLATNPSESPTEKTVTIQTTTEEEEITAYVLQESTNEEGETEEVSITVGKLKVKQYELIRKNIVLVPINSAQIPNASLLQEELNSIYGPAVTEWEVSQEKEPYEVPADILETLDEGESGIFASFPKNMRQFNREFKRSKDNFDKDAYYLFVLEGDYSDKAGIMPFKRQFGYIFKDNADNFTKTIAHELAHGAFRLRHTFSEEGFIASKNSTDNLMDYRPDGTDLYKYQWDLVHDPESMIGWFEDDEEGEMGDFCTPFVTNLLDDIRTVNNEKPDLVEINWSGEQVECGIFYDFKLTNDQIISELTFVNNVESNQVVFGSDIYKKEEYNDFNFIYKFGNYDVVNEEMNEELPSIYSFIVPKEDSEKFEEYLFPHLFYNNTEVIESNEIIIEVRRLKYNNNRTVGIVDVDNGAFSGYTLELPKGTNEECQTGCTVERKSNGNCHRIQKGNYKFDLTTYSNKERFINKSLRVFNVPGRAGILMHRGVNARIWSYGCILVMRNDPSTDADDAKKTERTNNVDDSEQFSIELHNYVRDREIEIKANNPEIKNVKKTLIITEQNETNG
;
A
#
# COMPACT_ATOMS: atom_id res chain seq x y z
N MET A 1 47.86 23.27 -35.80
CA MET A 1 47.89 22.59 -34.48
C MET A 1 49.17 21.78 -34.18
N LEU A 2 50.32 22.05 -34.83
CA LEU A 2 51.62 21.45 -34.44
C LEU A 2 52.65 22.47 -33.90
N GLU A 3 52.34 23.77 -33.91
CA GLU A 3 53.25 24.81 -33.38
C GLU A 3 52.91 25.27 -31.95
N LEU A 4 51.70 25.00 -31.44
CA LEU A 4 51.35 25.27 -30.02
C LEU A 4 51.86 24.17 -29.06
N ALA A 5 52.17 22.97 -29.55
CA ALA A 5 52.68 21.87 -28.73
C ALA A 5 54.21 21.92 -28.47
N ARG A 6 54.97 22.72 -29.24
CA ARG A 6 56.44 22.87 -29.02
C ARG A 6 56.81 23.93 -27.99
N ALA A 7 55.87 24.78 -27.56
CA ALA A 7 56.12 25.84 -26.59
C ALA A 7 56.00 25.38 -25.11
N SER A 8 55.23 24.34 -24.79
CA SER A 8 55.03 23.92 -23.38
C SER A 8 56.15 23.01 -22.84
N SER A 9 56.81 22.22 -23.69
CA SER A 9 57.90 21.31 -23.30
C SER A 9 59.21 22.03 -22.91
N ALA A 10 59.50 23.19 -23.51
CA ALA A 10 60.71 23.96 -23.21
C ALA A 10 60.60 24.78 -21.91
N CYS A 11 59.38 25.17 -21.50
CA CYS A 11 59.16 25.96 -20.28
C CYS A 11 59.29 25.11 -19.00
N PHE A 12 58.85 23.84 -19.06
CA PHE A 12 58.84 22.93 -17.91
C PHE A 12 60.26 22.50 -17.47
N ASN A 13 61.21 22.36 -18.41
CA ASN A 13 62.59 21.97 -18.12
C ASN A 13 63.49 23.13 -17.65
N TYR A 14 63.10 24.38 -17.89
CA TYR A 14 63.84 25.56 -17.41
C TYR A 14 63.47 25.91 -15.95
N ILE A 15 62.20 25.72 -15.57
CA ILE A 15 61.69 25.96 -14.22
C ILE A 15 62.17 24.87 -13.24
N SER A 16 62.28 23.61 -13.66
CA SER A 16 62.77 22.51 -12.81
C SER A 16 64.24 22.66 -12.39
N LYS A 17 65.10 23.23 -13.25
CA LYS A 17 66.53 23.49 -12.95
C LYS A 17 66.76 24.73 -12.09
N GLN A 18 65.90 25.75 -12.18
CA GLN A 18 65.95 26.95 -11.34
C GLN A 18 65.51 26.64 -9.89
N ILE A 19 64.48 25.80 -9.71
CA ILE A 19 63.99 25.38 -8.38
C ILE A 19 65.02 24.50 -7.66
N ALA A 20 65.72 23.62 -8.37
CA ALA A 20 66.79 22.81 -7.79
C ALA A 20 68.03 23.63 -7.35
N SER A 21 68.39 24.70 -8.08
CA SER A 21 69.48 25.61 -7.68
C SER A 21 69.10 26.57 -6.54
N LEU A 22 67.83 26.98 -6.46
CA LEU A 22 67.32 27.79 -5.35
C LEU A 22 67.23 26.99 -4.04
N LEU A 23 66.91 25.69 -4.10
CA LEU A 23 66.93 24.82 -2.92
C LEU A 23 68.35 24.60 -2.36
N ILE A 24 69.36 24.50 -3.22
CA ILE A 24 70.76 24.26 -2.81
C ILE A 24 71.41 25.55 -2.25
N CYS A 25 71.03 26.74 -2.74
CA CYS A 25 71.52 28.01 -2.19
C CYS A 25 70.85 28.40 -0.86
N PHE A 26 69.59 28.01 -0.63
CA PHE A 26 68.91 28.22 0.67
C PHE A 26 69.42 27.28 1.77
N LEU A 27 69.98 26.11 1.39
CA LEU A 27 70.63 25.18 2.32
C LEU A 27 72.03 25.61 2.79
N LEU A 28 72.67 26.60 2.14
CA LEU A 28 74.05 27.04 2.45
C LEU A 28 74.14 28.38 3.16
N SER A 29 73.02 28.96 3.62
CA SER A 29 72.99 30.30 4.22
C SER A 29 72.22 30.40 5.55
N PHE A 30 72.36 29.38 6.41
CA PHE A 30 72.09 29.56 7.85
C PHE A 30 73.41 29.80 8.60
N PRO A 31 73.52 30.87 9.42
CA PRO A 31 74.66 31.04 10.31
C PRO A 31 74.76 29.82 11.22
N ALA A 32 75.97 29.29 11.37
CA ALA A 32 76.28 28.25 12.33
C ALA A 32 75.91 28.77 13.73
N TYR A 33 74.71 28.46 14.19
CA TYR A 33 74.42 28.42 15.60
C TYR A 33 75.34 27.35 16.17
N THR A 34 76.24 27.81 17.02
CA THR A 34 77.04 27.00 17.92
C THR A 34 76.15 25.89 18.48
N GLN A 35 76.47 24.64 18.13
CA GLN A 35 75.89 23.48 18.80
C GLN A 35 76.26 23.61 20.28
N ASN A 36 75.31 24.08 21.09
CA ASN A 36 75.33 23.80 22.51
C ASN A 36 75.45 22.29 22.65
N SER A 37 76.36 21.88 23.52
CA SER A 37 76.55 20.52 24.00
C SER A 37 75.26 19.70 23.87
N ALA A 38 75.31 18.55 23.21
CA ALA A 38 74.22 17.58 23.28
C ALA A 38 73.84 17.43 24.75
N ASP A 39 72.66 17.93 25.13
CA ASP A 39 72.24 17.93 26.52
C ASP A 39 72.30 16.48 27.02
N PRO A 40 72.91 16.23 28.19
CA PRO A 40 73.16 14.87 28.65
C PRO A 40 71.86 14.08 28.90
N VAL A 41 70.72 14.76 29.06
CA VAL A 41 69.40 14.12 29.22
C VAL A 41 68.45 14.50 28.09
N GLN A 42 67.79 13.52 27.47
CA GLN A 42 66.67 13.74 26.56
C GLN A 42 65.34 13.64 27.30
N VAL A 43 64.44 14.59 27.05
CA VAL A 43 63.07 14.62 27.58
C VAL A 43 62.08 14.46 26.44
N THR A 44 61.17 13.51 26.60
CA THR A 44 59.99 13.32 25.75
C THR A 44 58.75 13.55 26.61
N SER A 45 57.82 14.36 26.11
CA SER A 45 56.56 14.69 26.78
C SER A 45 55.42 14.41 25.82
N ASN A 46 54.43 13.65 26.26
CA ASN A 46 53.22 13.35 25.48
C ASN A 46 51.98 13.48 26.36
N LEU A 47 51.03 14.32 25.95
CA LEU A 47 49.71 14.41 26.58
C LEU A 47 48.74 13.48 25.86
N ILE A 48 47.90 12.80 26.63
CA ILE A 48 46.91 11.85 26.11
C ILE A 48 45.52 12.50 26.23
N PRO A 49 44.79 12.70 25.11
CA PRO A 49 43.40 13.16 25.16
C PRO A 49 42.49 12.07 25.79
N PRO A 50 41.37 12.43 26.43
CA PRO A 50 40.79 13.77 26.54
C PRO A 50 41.52 14.66 27.57
N TYR A 51 41.88 15.87 27.15
CA TYR A 51 42.58 16.83 27.98
C TYR A 51 41.66 17.42 29.04
N SER A 52 42.11 17.45 30.29
CA SER A 52 41.31 17.93 31.42
C SER A 52 41.59 19.38 31.74
N LEU A 53 40.58 20.09 32.22
CA LEU A 53 40.80 21.38 32.88
C LEU A 53 41.33 21.20 34.31
N TYR A 54 41.23 20.00 34.90
CA TYR A 54 41.70 19.73 36.26
C TYR A 54 43.18 19.32 36.27
N LEU A 55 44.00 20.06 37.02
CA LEU A 55 45.44 19.84 37.11
C LEU A 55 45.78 18.46 37.71
N SER A 56 44.94 17.98 38.63
CA SER A 56 45.10 16.68 39.32
C SER A 56 45.06 15.48 38.37
N ASP A 57 44.28 15.57 37.29
CA ASP A 57 44.08 14.47 36.34
C ASP A 57 45.37 14.11 35.58
N TYR A 58 46.30 15.06 35.46
CA TYR A 58 47.60 14.84 34.82
C TYR A 58 48.60 14.09 35.71
N SER A 59 48.30 13.94 37.00
CA SER A 59 49.08 13.15 37.96
C SER A 59 48.30 11.96 38.54
N ASP A 60 47.13 11.64 37.99
CA ASP A 60 46.32 10.50 38.43
C ASP A 60 46.79 9.21 37.76
N ALA A 61 47.22 8.24 38.59
CA ALA A 61 47.72 6.94 38.16
C ALA A 61 46.69 6.11 37.38
N ASN A 62 45.39 6.35 37.59
CA ASN A 62 44.33 5.67 36.84
C ASN A 62 44.11 6.31 35.45
N GLN A 63 44.45 7.59 35.28
CA GLN A 63 44.18 8.33 34.04
C GLN A 63 45.39 8.42 33.10
N ASN A 64 46.62 8.38 33.61
CA ASN A 64 47.87 8.39 32.82
C ASN A 64 47.95 9.49 31.73
N LYS A 65 47.32 10.66 31.94
CA LYS A 65 47.14 11.70 30.90
C LYS A 65 48.40 12.42 30.46
N TRP A 66 49.49 12.28 31.21
CA TRP A 66 50.76 12.89 30.86
C TRP A 66 51.92 11.88 30.98
N ASN A 67 52.42 11.45 29.83
CA ASN A 67 53.55 10.54 29.75
C ASN A 67 54.84 11.34 29.55
N ILE A 68 55.74 11.28 30.54
CA ILE A 68 57.04 11.94 30.52
C ILE A 68 58.13 10.87 30.60
N GLN A 69 59.02 10.87 29.61
CA GLN A 69 60.17 9.97 29.55
C GLN A 69 61.47 10.77 29.57
N LEU A 70 62.41 10.31 30.40
CA LEU A 70 63.73 10.89 30.56
C LEU A 70 64.77 9.85 30.14
N LEU A 71 65.73 10.22 29.29
CA LEU A 71 66.79 9.32 28.84
C LEU A 71 68.15 9.98 29.05
N LEU A 72 68.99 9.39 29.92
CA LEU A 72 70.38 9.83 30.07
C LEU A 72 71.22 9.30 28.90
N LYS A 73 71.75 10.22 28.09
CA LYS A 73 72.63 9.97 26.94
C LYS A 73 74.11 9.96 27.31
N ASP A 74 74.45 10.44 28.49
CA ASP A 74 75.83 10.48 28.99
C ASP A 74 76.23 9.14 29.65
N PHE A 75 76.91 8.30 28.88
CA PHE A 75 77.45 7.01 29.34
C PHE A 75 78.72 7.15 30.21
N THR A 76 79.23 8.36 30.44
CA THR A 76 80.39 8.57 31.33
C THR A 76 80.01 8.57 32.81
N GLN A 77 78.73 8.71 33.14
CA GLN A 77 78.18 8.64 34.49
C GLN A 77 77.61 7.24 34.75
N THR A 78 77.70 6.71 35.97
CA THR A 78 77.03 5.44 36.34
C THR A 78 75.60 5.65 36.86
N SER A 79 75.30 6.85 37.37
CA SER A 79 73.98 7.30 37.78
C SER A 79 73.97 8.82 37.82
N TYR A 80 72.89 9.45 37.38
CA TYR A 80 72.74 10.90 37.36
C TYR A 80 71.54 11.35 38.18
N GLN A 81 71.75 12.24 39.15
CA GLN A 81 70.69 12.79 40.00
C GLN A 81 70.11 14.06 39.39
N ALA A 82 68.82 14.00 39.11
CA ALA A 82 68.07 15.02 38.40
C ALA A 82 66.84 15.47 39.18
N LYS A 83 66.32 16.64 38.82
CA LYS A 83 64.97 17.11 39.24
C LYS A 83 64.28 17.83 38.09
N LEU A 84 62.97 17.93 38.16
CA LEU A 84 62.16 18.51 37.10
C LEU A 84 61.86 19.98 37.36
N ARG A 85 61.71 20.72 36.27
CA ARG A 85 61.02 22.00 36.25
C ARG A 85 59.86 21.90 35.28
N ILE A 86 58.66 22.00 35.83
CA ILE A 86 57.41 21.99 35.07
C ILE A 86 56.99 23.43 34.80
N THR A 87 56.60 23.73 33.57
CA THR A 87 55.92 24.99 33.22
C THR A 87 54.67 24.68 32.41
N ILE A 88 53.51 25.19 32.84
CA ILE A 88 52.24 25.12 32.11
C ILE A 88 51.82 26.55 31.83
N GLU A 89 51.76 26.95 30.57
CA GLU A 89 51.42 28.32 30.18
C GLU A 89 50.46 28.36 29.00
N GLY A 90 49.49 29.26 29.05
CA GLY A 90 48.35 29.27 28.13
C GLY A 90 47.19 30.10 28.68
N ALA A 91 46.27 30.52 27.81
CA ALA A 91 45.07 31.28 28.19
C ALA A 91 45.31 32.48 29.15
N GLY A 92 46.45 33.16 29.03
CA GLY A 92 46.82 34.31 29.89
C GLY A 92 47.34 33.94 31.29
N ILE A 93 47.53 32.66 31.59
CA ILE A 93 48.09 32.18 32.86
C ILE A 93 49.42 31.45 32.66
N ARG A 94 50.22 31.38 33.73
CA ARG A 94 51.46 30.61 33.76
C ARG A 94 51.70 30.03 35.15
N LEU A 95 51.85 28.70 35.19
CA LEU A 95 52.21 27.89 36.35
C LEU A 95 53.63 27.36 36.14
N ARG A 96 54.53 27.58 37.09
CA ARG A 96 55.91 27.10 37.00
C ARG A 96 56.37 26.52 38.32
N THR A 97 57.12 25.42 38.34
CA THR A 97 57.73 24.91 39.57
C THR A 97 58.57 26.00 40.24
N ARG A 98 58.35 26.23 41.54
CA ARG A 98 59.08 27.23 42.33
C ARG A 98 60.56 26.94 42.32
N GLN A 99 61.39 27.97 42.18
CA GLN A 99 62.84 27.82 42.18
C GLN A 99 63.39 27.16 43.47
N GLY A 100 62.74 27.40 44.62
CA GLY A 100 63.13 26.83 45.92
C GLY A 100 62.57 25.43 46.21
N TYR A 101 61.75 24.86 45.33
CA TYR A 101 61.19 23.53 45.52
C TYR A 101 62.16 22.47 45.00
N SER A 102 62.58 21.55 45.88
CA SER A 102 63.53 20.47 45.53
C SER A 102 63.10 19.19 46.24
N PRO A 103 62.28 18.33 45.59
CA PRO A 103 61.89 17.04 46.14
C PRO A 103 63.09 16.06 46.11
N GLY A 104 62.86 14.77 46.42
CA GLY A 104 63.90 13.74 46.30
C GLY A 104 64.51 13.67 44.88
N PRO A 105 65.78 13.26 44.72
CA PRO A 105 66.42 13.19 43.42
C PRO A 105 65.86 12.04 42.57
N ILE A 106 65.50 12.34 41.32
CA ILE A 106 65.23 11.33 40.28
C ILE A 106 66.57 10.76 39.83
N ARG A 107 66.73 9.44 39.87
CA ARG A 107 67.98 8.77 39.47
C ARG A 107 67.85 8.22 38.05
N LEU A 108 68.67 8.74 37.16
CA LEU A 108 68.73 8.30 35.76
C LEU A 108 69.94 7.38 35.56
N GLU A 109 69.72 6.26 34.89
CA GLU A 109 70.77 5.34 34.46
C GLU A 109 71.06 5.52 32.97
N PRO A 110 72.32 5.47 32.52
CA PRO A 110 72.66 5.71 31.11
C PRO A 110 72.01 4.69 30.18
N GLY A 111 71.45 5.19 29.07
CA GLY A 111 70.84 4.35 28.03
C GLY A 111 69.49 3.72 28.40
N LEU A 112 69.00 3.89 29.63
CA LEU A 112 67.70 3.37 30.06
C LEU A 112 66.67 4.51 30.18
N PRO A 113 65.51 4.42 29.50
CA PRO A 113 64.45 5.40 29.64
C PRO A 113 63.79 5.28 31.02
N TYR A 114 63.75 6.39 31.74
CA TYR A 114 63.03 6.54 33.01
C TYR A 114 61.66 7.18 32.73
N LYS A 115 60.57 6.46 33.03
CA LYS A 115 59.21 7.04 33.06
C LYS A 115 59.04 7.77 34.39
N VAL A 116 58.70 9.06 34.34
CA VAL A 116 58.37 9.81 35.56
C VAL A 116 57.10 9.21 36.16
N ASP A 117 57.16 8.84 37.44
CA ASP A 117 56.02 8.26 38.13
C ASP A 117 55.00 9.32 38.57
N GLU A 118 53.79 8.86 38.88
CA GLU A 118 52.66 9.73 39.18
C GLU A 118 52.79 10.40 40.55
N THR A 119 53.56 9.80 41.46
CA THR A 119 53.84 10.36 42.79
C THR A 119 54.77 11.56 42.69
N ASP A 120 55.86 11.44 41.93
CA ASP A 120 56.78 12.50 41.57
C ASP A 120 56.02 13.63 40.86
N LEU A 121 55.17 13.30 39.88
CA LEU A 121 54.42 14.29 39.12
C LEU A 121 53.39 15.05 39.97
N SER A 122 52.63 14.36 40.83
CA SER A 122 51.66 14.99 41.75
C SER A 122 52.33 16.01 42.69
N ASN A 123 53.55 15.72 43.14
CA ASN A 123 54.35 16.58 43.97
C ASN A 123 54.76 17.88 43.25
N TYR A 124 55.07 17.81 41.95
CA TYR A 124 55.39 19.00 41.14
C TYR A 124 54.14 19.81 40.73
N LEU A 125 53.00 19.15 40.53
CA LEU A 125 51.73 19.78 40.14
C LEU A 125 50.92 20.34 41.32
N ASN A 126 51.37 20.13 42.55
CA ASN A 126 50.78 20.79 43.71
C ASN A 126 50.97 22.32 43.63
N ILE A 127 49.86 23.07 43.65
CA ILE A 127 49.83 24.55 43.59
C ILE A 127 50.69 25.22 44.69
N GLN A 128 50.95 24.53 45.80
CA GLN A 128 51.86 25.03 46.84
C GLN A 128 53.32 25.09 46.41
N ASN A 129 53.71 24.21 45.47
CA ASN A 129 55.05 24.08 44.93
C ASN A 129 55.24 24.87 43.62
N MET A 130 54.21 25.60 43.17
CA MET A 130 54.22 26.36 41.91
C MET A 130 54.17 27.88 42.12
N GLU A 131 54.87 28.61 41.25
CA GLU A 131 54.73 30.03 40.96
C GLU A 131 53.54 30.19 40.01
N VAL A 132 52.50 30.90 40.46
CA VAL A 132 51.26 31.11 39.72
C VAL A 132 51.17 32.57 39.31
N SER A 133 50.95 32.83 38.01
CA SER A 133 50.76 34.17 37.45
C SER A 133 49.59 34.18 36.47
N GLY A 134 48.92 35.33 36.32
CA GLY A 134 47.75 35.50 35.46
C GLY A 134 46.40 35.05 36.04
N ILE A 135 46.38 34.33 37.17
CA ILE A 135 45.17 33.90 37.89
C ILE A 135 45.34 34.03 39.41
N ASN A 136 44.24 34.24 40.13
CA ASN A 136 44.23 34.23 41.59
C ASN A 136 44.64 32.85 42.12
N ARG A 137 45.76 32.78 42.85
CA ARG A 137 46.33 31.55 43.38
C ARG A 137 45.40 30.80 44.34
N ASN A 138 44.64 31.50 45.18
CA ASN A 138 43.72 30.87 46.13
C ASN A 138 42.53 30.24 45.39
N LYS A 139 42.02 30.92 44.35
CA LYS A 139 40.97 30.39 43.49
C LYS A 139 41.42 29.09 42.81
N LEU A 140 42.59 29.11 42.16
CA LEU A 140 43.14 27.93 41.51
C LEU A 140 43.46 26.79 42.51
N ALA A 141 43.95 27.11 43.71
CA ALA A 141 44.20 26.12 44.74
C ALA A 141 42.91 25.42 45.22
N SER A 142 41.79 26.15 45.29
CA SER A 142 40.49 25.61 45.70
C SER A 142 39.78 24.80 44.61
N THR A 143 39.89 25.22 43.34
CA THR A 143 39.16 24.57 42.24
C THR A 143 40.00 23.53 41.50
N GLN A 144 41.34 23.62 41.59
CA GLN A 144 42.30 22.86 40.76
C GLN A 144 42.04 22.96 39.24
N LYS A 145 41.21 23.93 38.82
CA LYS A 145 40.67 24.04 37.47
C LYS A 145 41.37 25.17 36.70
N LEU A 146 42.00 24.82 35.60
CA LEU A 146 42.58 25.72 34.62
C LEU A 146 41.46 26.41 33.80
N PRO A 147 41.65 27.69 33.41
CA PRO A 147 40.80 28.33 32.40
C PRO A 147 40.79 27.57 31.07
N GLU A 148 39.69 27.65 30.31
CA GLU A 148 39.64 27.13 28.95
C GLU A 148 40.59 27.89 28.01
N GLY A 149 41.27 27.19 27.12
CA GLY A 149 42.18 27.77 26.14
C GLY A 149 43.30 26.83 25.72
N PHE A 150 44.23 27.36 24.94
CA PHE A 150 45.36 26.61 24.43
C PHE A 150 46.55 26.70 25.40
N TYR A 151 47.11 25.55 25.78
CA TYR A 151 48.17 25.41 26.77
C TYR A 151 49.37 24.65 26.23
N GLU A 152 50.54 25.09 26.68
CA GLU A 152 51.82 24.44 26.48
C GLU A 152 52.33 23.88 27.82
N PHE A 153 52.58 22.58 27.86
CA PHE A 153 53.13 21.83 28.98
C PHE A 153 54.61 21.54 28.70
N LYS A 154 55.50 22.15 29.48
CA LYS A 154 56.96 22.08 29.34
C LYS A 154 57.60 21.34 30.50
N ILE A 155 58.50 20.42 30.17
CA ILE A 155 59.38 19.74 31.12
C ILE A 155 60.83 20.06 30.80
N GLU A 156 61.56 20.54 31.80
CA GLU A 156 63.02 20.66 31.78
C GLU A 156 63.61 19.80 32.89
N VAL A 157 64.75 19.16 32.63
CA VAL A 157 65.53 18.45 33.64
C VAL A 157 66.67 19.35 34.11
N LEU A 158 66.79 19.48 35.41
CA LEU A 158 67.86 20.22 36.08
C LEU A 158 68.77 19.24 36.81
N ASP A 159 70.05 19.58 36.89
CA ASP A 159 70.97 18.95 37.83
C ASP A 159 70.48 19.19 39.26
N TYR A 160 70.47 18.12 40.07
CA TYR A 160 69.93 18.18 41.43
C TYR A 160 70.61 19.23 42.31
N ASN A 161 71.93 19.34 42.22
CA ASN A 161 72.75 20.19 43.08
C ASN A 161 73.03 21.55 42.46
N ARG A 162 73.26 21.60 41.14
CA ARG A 162 73.71 22.79 40.42
C ARG A 162 72.55 23.68 39.92
N ASN A 163 71.31 23.17 39.87
CA ASN A 163 70.12 23.88 39.36
C ASN A 163 70.22 24.36 37.89
N ASN A 164 71.27 23.99 37.16
CA ASN A 164 71.40 24.28 35.74
C ASN A 164 70.59 23.26 34.93
N LYS A 165 70.04 23.71 33.80
CA LYS A 165 69.35 22.85 32.84
C LYS A 165 70.36 21.93 32.16
N VAL A 166 69.98 20.66 32.04
CA VAL A 166 70.81 19.58 31.49
C VAL A 166 70.04 18.70 30.49
N SER A 167 68.91 19.20 29.98
CA SER A 167 68.10 18.54 28.97
C SER A 167 67.60 19.47 27.88
N ASN A 168 67.11 18.90 26.78
CA ASN A 168 66.16 19.62 25.93
C ASN A 168 64.87 19.94 26.70
N THR A 169 64.06 20.88 26.21
CA THR A 169 62.70 21.08 26.71
C THR A 169 61.77 20.06 26.06
N GLY A 170 61.14 19.20 26.84
CA GLY A 170 60.03 18.39 26.37
C GLY A 170 58.75 19.22 26.39
N THR A 171 58.08 19.38 25.25
CA THR A 171 56.87 20.18 25.12
C THR A 171 55.71 19.32 24.64
N SER A 172 54.54 19.50 25.26
CA SER A 172 53.25 19.00 24.76
C SER A 172 52.23 20.14 24.71
N MET A 173 51.38 20.12 23.71
CA MET A 173 50.36 21.16 23.48
C MET A 173 48.98 20.55 23.68
N ALA A 174 48.06 21.27 24.33
CA ALA A 174 46.69 20.83 24.52
C ALA A 174 45.70 21.99 24.45
N TRP A 175 44.56 21.78 23.79
CA TRP A 175 43.42 22.68 23.84
C TRP A 175 42.45 22.19 24.92
N LEU A 176 42.38 22.93 26.03
CA LEU A 176 41.53 22.58 27.16
C LEU A 176 40.20 23.32 27.02
N VAL A 177 39.12 22.60 26.74
CA VAL A 177 37.79 23.17 26.48
C VAL A 177 36.70 22.23 27.00
N LEU A 178 35.62 22.80 27.57
CA LEU A 178 34.38 22.07 27.81
C LEU A 178 33.47 22.17 26.59
N ASN A 179 32.84 21.06 26.23
CA ASN A 179 31.92 21.05 25.10
C ASN A 179 30.57 21.65 25.49
N ASP A 180 29.91 22.27 24.52
CA ASP A 180 28.55 22.75 24.73
C ASP A 180 27.55 21.58 24.78
N PRO A 181 26.47 21.67 25.58
CA PRO A 181 25.44 20.63 25.63
C PRO A 181 24.73 20.50 24.27
N PRO A 182 23.98 19.42 24.00
CA PRO A 182 23.25 19.26 22.74
C PRO A 182 22.24 20.39 22.48
N LEU A 183 22.01 20.70 21.21
CA LEU A 183 20.95 21.62 20.79
C LEU A 183 19.70 20.81 20.41
N LEU A 184 18.55 21.11 21.01
CA LEU A 184 17.31 20.40 20.71
C LEU A 184 16.74 20.89 19.37
N ASN A 185 16.38 19.98 18.47
CA ASN A 185 15.88 20.30 17.13
C ASN A 185 14.38 20.02 17.02
N LEU A 186 13.98 18.76 17.22
CA LEU A 186 12.61 18.27 17.11
C LEU A 186 12.20 17.48 18.36
N PRO A 187 10.93 17.52 18.78
CA PRO A 187 9.86 18.38 18.25
C PRO A 187 10.10 19.87 18.56
N PHE A 188 9.50 20.77 17.77
CA PHE A 188 9.46 22.20 18.07
C PHE A 188 8.51 22.48 19.26
N GLU A 189 8.56 23.70 19.80
CA GLU A 189 7.62 24.14 20.84
C GLU A 189 6.26 24.48 20.26
N GLU A 190 5.60 23.44 19.73
CA GLU A 190 4.33 23.53 19.05
C GLU A 190 3.42 22.36 19.43
N LYS A 191 2.23 22.36 18.84
CA LYS A 191 1.29 21.26 18.95
C LYS A 191 1.64 20.19 17.93
N LEU A 192 1.90 18.99 18.40
CA LEU A 192 2.11 17.82 17.57
C LEU A 192 0.78 17.24 17.13
N ARG A 193 0.70 16.80 15.87
CA ARG A 193 -0.41 15.99 15.40
C ARG A 193 -0.32 14.59 16.01
N ILE A 194 -1.46 14.02 16.31
CA ILE A 194 -1.53 12.66 16.85
C ILE A 194 -1.49 11.69 15.67
N GLN A 195 -0.66 10.67 15.79
CA GLN A 195 -0.49 9.60 14.82
C GLN A 195 -0.88 8.29 15.51
N ASP A 196 -1.55 7.40 14.78
CA ASP A 196 -1.88 6.05 15.23
C ASP A 196 -1.26 5.05 14.23
N PRO A 197 -0.27 4.23 14.64
CA PRO A 197 0.29 4.12 15.98
C PRO A 197 1.05 5.38 16.42
N GLN A 198 1.15 5.62 17.74
CA GLN A 198 1.89 6.77 18.30
C GLN A 198 3.34 6.78 17.82
N GLN A 199 3.76 7.88 17.20
CA GLN A 199 5.12 8.11 16.74
C GLN A 199 5.55 9.56 16.99
N VAL A 200 6.53 9.78 17.87
CA VAL A 200 7.11 11.11 18.12
C VAL A 200 8.63 11.03 18.03
N GLN A 201 9.19 11.75 17.05
CA GLN A 201 10.63 11.82 16.82
C GLN A 201 11.26 12.94 17.67
N PHE A 202 12.22 12.57 18.51
CA PHE A 202 13.08 13.51 19.23
C PHE A 202 14.46 13.56 18.57
N GLN A 203 14.96 14.75 18.28
CA GLN A 203 16.26 14.93 17.64
C GLN A 203 17.05 16.08 18.25
N TRP A 204 18.36 15.92 18.37
CA TRP A 204 19.27 16.96 18.84
C TRP A 204 20.59 16.99 18.04
N THR A 205 21.21 18.16 17.96
CA THR A 205 22.51 18.35 17.32
C THR A 205 23.64 18.24 18.36
N PRO A 206 24.63 17.34 18.15
CA PRO A 206 25.78 17.24 19.04
C PRO A 206 26.77 18.39 18.80
N ARG A 207 27.22 19.04 19.88
CA ARG A 207 28.17 20.17 19.80
C ARG A 207 29.56 19.84 20.34
N HIS A 208 29.91 18.55 20.38
CA HIS A 208 31.20 18.05 20.87
C HIS A 208 32.00 17.26 19.84
N THR A 209 31.45 17.02 18.63
CA THR A 209 32.06 16.18 17.59
C THR A 209 33.39 16.73 17.06
N SER A 210 33.57 18.05 17.08
CA SER A 210 34.83 18.70 16.70
C SER A 210 35.87 18.73 17.84
N SER A 211 35.54 18.22 19.03
CA SER A 211 36.41 18.25 20.19
C SER A 211 37.20 16.94 20.32
N PRO A 212 38.55 17.00 20.36
CA PRO A 212 39.39 15.83 20.63
C PRO A 212 39.08 15.17 21.98
N ASN A 213 38.36 15.87 22.87
CA ASN A 213 38.06 15.41 24.22
C ASN A 213 36.78 14.54 24.29
N SER A 214 35.88 14.59 23.32
CA SER A 214 34.59 13.88 23.45
C SER A 214 33.95 13.39 22.15
N ALA A 215 34.63 13.54 21.00
CA ALA A 215 34.10 13.18 19.70
C ALA A 215 33.62 11.72 19.56
N PHE A 216 34.14 10.78 20.37
CA PHE A 216 33.87 9.34 20.23
C PHE A 216 33.47 8.62 21.54
N GLU A 217 33.29 9.33 22.65
CA GLU A 217 33.01 8.72 23.97
C GLU A 217 31.80 9.36 24.67
N THR A 218 30.79 9.80 23.91
CA THR A 218 29.61 10.48 24.48
C THR A 218 28.35 9.66 24.23
N GLU A 219 27.58 9.45 25.30
CA GLU A 219 26.20 8.95 25.25
C GLU A 219 25.24 10.05 25.74
N TYR A 220 23.95 9.88 25.48
CA TYR A 220 22.92 10.85 25.84
C TYR A 220 21.88 10.23 26.74
N ILE A 221 21.48 10.95 27.78
CA ILE A 221 20.30 10.63 28.57
C ILE A 221 19.14 11.50 28.11
N PHE A 222 18.17 10.89 27.42
CA PHE A 222 16.90 11.50 27.06
C PHE A 222 15.93 11.39 28.24
N ARG A 223 15.24 12.50 28.55
CA ARG A 223 14.21 12.55 29.58
C ARG A 223 12.96 13.29 29.10
N LEU A 224 11.79 12.75 29.43
CA LEU A 224 10.48 13.30 29.13
C LEU A 224 9.67 13.42 30.43
N TRP A 225 8.96 14.52 30.61
CA TRP A 225 8.07 14.81 31.73
C TRP A 225 6.71 15.23 31.23
N GLU A 226 5.67 14.87 31.97
CA GLU A 226 4.36 15.45 31.81
C GLU A 226 4.28 16.81 32.53
N ILE A 227 3.71 17.82 31.86
CA ILE A 227 3.43 19.13 32.46
C ILE A 227 2.02 19.09 33.03
N TRP A 228 1.95 18.89 34.35
CA TRP A 228 0.69 18.88 35.10
C TRP A 228 0.77 19.73 36.38
N PRO A 229 -0.26 20.53 36.71
CA PRO A 229 -1.40 20.92 35.86
C PRO A 229 -0.99 21.80 34.66
N GLU A 230 -1.89 22.01 33.69
CA GLU A 230 -1.63 22.81 32.49
C GLU A 230 -1.17 24.25 32.85
N GLY A 231 -0.25 24.80 32.05
CA GLY A 231 0.32 26.14 32.27
C GLY A 231 1.48 26.21 33.28
N ARG A 232 1.86 25.08 33.90
CA ARG A 232 3.03 25.02 34.78
C ARG A 232 4.34 25.23 33.99
N ASN A 233 5.30 25.95 34.57
CA ASN A 233 6.57 26.25 33.89
C ASN A 233 7.39 24.97 33.62
N PRO A 234 7.76 24.64 32.36
CA PRO A 234 8.50 23.42 32.02
C PRO A 234 9.83 23.26 32.78
N ASN A 235 10.55 24.37 32.99
CA ASN A 235 11.83 24.35 33.71
C ASN A 235 11.64 24.02 35.20
N GLU A 236 10.49 24.36 35.79
CA GLU A 236 10.16 23.99 37.16
C GLU A 236 9.83 22.51 37.26
N VAL A 237 9.02 21.98 36.33
CA VAL A 237 8.63 20.57 36.26
C VAL A 237 9.85 19.65 36.25
N VAL A 238 10.81 19.92 35.35
CA VAL A 238 12.06 19.16 35.22
C VAL A 238 12.87 19.10 36.52
N ARG A 239 12.73 20.09 37.42
CA ARG A 239 13.48 20.15 38.70
C ARG A 239 12.76 19.51 39.88
N THR A 240 11.44 19.45 39.85
CA THR A 240 10.62 19.05 41.01
C THR A 240 9.95 17.70 40.85
N THR A 241 9.81 17.23 39.61
CA THR A 241 9.01 16.06 39.26
C THR A 241 9.91 14.97 38.65
N PRO A 242 9.73 13.68 38.97
CA PRO A 242 10.42 12.61 38.28
C PRO A 242 10.01 12.54 36.80
N PRO A 243 10.90 12.13 35.88
CA PRO A 243 10.57 11.97 34.47
C PRO A 243 9.57 10.83 34.27
N LEU A 244 8.66 11.02 33.32
CA LEU A 244 7.79 9.97 32.77
C LEU A 244 8.63 8.90 32.09
N LEU A 245 9.65 9.32 31.33
CA LEU A 245 10.57 8.44 30.63
C LEU A 245 12.01 8.93 30.79
N GLU A 246 12.93 7.99 31.07
CA GLU A 246 14.36 8.21 31.01
C GLU A 246 15.02 7.08 30.21
N ARG A 247 15.84 7.43 29.20
CA ARG A 247 16.53 6.49 28.32
C ARG A 247 17.95 6.96 28.03
N THR A 248 18.90 6.03 28.09
CA THR A 248 20.27 6.28 27.64
C THR A 248 20.43 5.77 26.22
N VAL A 249 20.91 6.63 25.32
CA VAL A 249 21.11 6.33 23.89
C VAL A 249 22.46 6.82 23.40
N MET A 250 23.02 6.12 22.41
CA MET A 250 24.27 6.50 21.74
C MET A 250 24.03 7.39 20.50
N THR A 251 22.79 7.45 20.04
CA THR A 251 22.35 8.19 18.86
C THR A 251 22.03 9.65 19.18
N THR A 252 21.90 10.49 18.16
CA THR A 252 21.49 11.90 18.29
C THR A 252 19.98 12.10 18.11
N SER A 253 19.23 11.03 18.27
CA SER A 253 17.78 10.97 18.16
C SER A 253 17.23 9.86 19.04
N TYR A 254 15.96 10.02 19.42
CA TYR A 254 15.17 9.03 20.12
C TYR A 254 13.77 8.96 19.49
N PHE A 255 13.34 7.77 19.12
CA PHE A 255 12.00 7.54 18.59
C PHE A 255 11.08 7.08 19.73
N TYR A 256 10.10 7.91 20.08
CA TYR A 256 9.10 7.61 21.10
C TYR A 256 7.89 6.98 20.42
N GLY A 257 7.70 5.67 20.61
CA GLY A 257 6.74 4.88 19.84
C GLY A 257 6.00 3.82 20.64
N LEU A 258 5.60 2.73 19.98
CA LEU A 258 4.78 1.63 20.53
C LEU A 258 5.32 0.97 21.81
N ASN A 259 6.63 1.03 22.06
CA ASN A 259 7.26 0.44 23.24
C ASN A 259 7.30 1.39 24.45
N ASP A 260 6.92 2.65 24.26
CA ASP A 260 6.89 3.67 25.31
C ASP A 260 5.46 3.91 25.80
N ALA A 261 5.32 4.60 26.93
CA ALA A 261 4.01 4.92 27.48
C ALA A 261 3.23 5.81 26.51
N LEU A 262 1.93 5.56 26.33
CA LEU A 262 1.09 6.41 25.49
C LEU A 262 1.04 7.83 26.07
N LEU A 263 1.31 8.81 25.22
CA LEU A 263 1.07 10.21 25.48
C LEU A 263 -0.43 10.46 25.44
N ILE A 264 -0.90 11.33 26.32
CA ILE A 264 -2.31 11.62 26.50
C ILE A 264 -2.65 12.81 25.59
N PRO A 265 -3.57 12.65 24.63
CA PRO A 265 -4.07 13.73 23.79
C PRO A 265 -4.50 14.94 24.63
N GLY A 266 -4.11 16.15 24.21
CA GLY A 266 -4.38 17.40 24.92
C GLY A 266 -3.40 17.75 26.05
N ARG A 267 -2.53 16.83 26.49
CA ARG A 267 -1.51 17.13 27.52
C ARG A 267 -0.25 17.75 26.91
N SER A 268 0.45 18.52 27.74
CA SER A 268 1.74 19.12 27.39
C SER A 268 2.89 18.35 28.06
N TYR A 269 4.01 18.23 27.35
CA TYR A 269 5.16 17.46 27.79
C TYR A 269 6.43 18.29 27.68
N ALA A 270 7.30 18.21 28.69
CA ALA A 270 8.62 18.82 28.70
C ALA A 270 9.69 17.76 28.44
N TRP A 271 10.75 18.08 27.73
CA TRP A 271 11.84 17.15 27.47
C TRP A 271 13.21 17.84 27.52
N GLN A 272 14.23 17.04 27.86
CA GLN A 272 15.61 17.48 27.97
C GLN A 272 16.55 16.34 27.59
N VAL A 273 17.67 16.69 26.96
CA VAL A 273 18.75 15.74 26.65
C VAL A 273 20.00 16.12 27.44
N GLN A 274 20.65 15.13 28.02
CA GLN A 274 21.93 15.31 28.72
C GLN A 274 23.05 14.51 28.04
N ALA A 275 24.07 15.19 27.53
CA ALA A 275 25.28 14.52 27.05
C ALA A 275 26.17 14.12 28.24
N ILE A 276 26.59 12.86 28.29
CA ILE A 276 27.51 12.33 29.29
C ILE A 276 28.64 11.57 28.61
N ASN A 277 29.84 11.66 29.17
CA ASN A 277 30.94 10.82 28.71
C ASN A 277 30.76 9.40 29.27
N LEU A 278 31.07 8.37 28.46
CA LEU A 278 30.97 6.94 28.85
C LEU A 278 31.72 6.61 30.15
N ASN A 279 32.78 7.37 30.46
CA ASN A 279 33.59 7.19 31.67
C ASN A 279 33.15 8.12 32.83
N GLY A 280 31.97 8.74 32.74
CA GLY A 280 31.41 9.63 33.76
C GLY A 280 32.16 10.97 33.92
N ARG A 281 32.97 11.36 32.93
CA ARG A 281 33.82 12.56 33.01
C ARG A 281 33.01 13.84 32.74
N ASP A 282 33.31 14.89 33.51
CA ASP A 282 32.72 16.22 33.37
C ASP A 282 33.38 17.01 32.22
N LEU A 283 33.00 16.67 30.98
CA LEU A 283 33.54 17.26 29.75
C LEU A 283 32.59 18.26 29.08
N PHE A 284 31.45 18.55 29.72
CA PHE A 284 30.38 19.35 29.14
C PHE A 284 30.01 20.52 30.06
N LYS A 285 29.73 21.68 29.45
CA LYS A 285 29.10 22.79 30.18
C LYS A 285 27.72 22.36 30.66
N ASN A 286 27.27 22.91 31.78
CA ASN A 286 25.99 22.59 32.40
C ASN A 286 25.78 21.07 32.65
N GLN A 287 26.85 20.32 32.94
CA GLN A 287 26.80 18.86 33.11
C GLN A 287 26.21 18.14 31.88
N GLY A 288 26.32 18.75 30.69
CA GLY A 288 25.79 18.23 29.44
C GLY A 288 24.29 18.40 29.22
N LYS A 289 23.56 19.00 30.16
CA LYS A 289 22.12 19.22 30.05
C LYS A 289 21.80 20.33 29.05
N SER A 290 20.94 20.02 28.09
CA SER A 290 20.37 20.97 27.13
C SER A 290 19.42 21.97 27.80
N GLU A 291 18.93 22.93 27.04
CA GLU A 291 17.70 23.65 27.39
C GLU A 291 16.52 22.68 27.55
N VAL A 292 15.50 23.10 28.29
CA VAL A 292 14.23 22.36 28.39
C VAL A 292 13.31 22.90 27.31
N ARG A 293 12.83 22.01 26.44
CA ARG A 293 11.75 22.31 25.50
C ARG A 293 10.48 21.60 25.91
N TRP A 294 9.36 22.03 25.33
CA TRP A 294 8.06 21.41 25.58
C TRP A 294 7.24 21.37 24.31
N PHE A 295 6.24 20.50 24.24
CA PHE A 295 5.27 20.42 23.15
C PHE A 295 3.89 20.05 23.70
N LYS A 296 2.82 20.31 22.94
CA LYS A 296 1.47 19.82 23.24
C LYS A 296 1.14 18.63 22.34
N TYR A 297 0.66 17.53 22.91
CA TYR A 297 0.33 16.32 22.13
C TYR A 297 -1.12 16.37 21.66
N GLY A 298 -1.34 16.87 20.45
CA GLY A 298 -2.65 17.11 19.83
C GLY A 298 -3.67 17.84 20.72
N ASP A 299 -4.95 17.59 20.43
CA ASP A 299 -6.06 18.07 21.26
C ASP A 299 -6.67 16.91 22.02
N GLU A 300 -7.29 17.25 23.14
CA GLU A 300 -8.15 16.32 23.86
C GLU A 300 -9.41 16.03 23.03
N CYS A 301 -9.78 14.76 22.91
CA CYS A 301 -11.06 14.38 22.32
C CYS A 301 -12.12 14.41 23.42
N LEU A 302 -12.71 15.58 23.61
CA LEU A 302 -13.72 15.82 24.65
C LEU A 302 -14.97 14.96 24.38
N PRO A 303 -15.71 14.54 25.42
CA PRO A 303 -16.98 13.84 25.25
C PRO A 303 -18.02 14.73 24.55
N ILE A 304 -19.05 14.10 23.97
CA ILE A 304 -20.22 14.83 23.45
C ILE A 304 -20.99 15.51 24.60
N THR A 305 -21.73 16.55 24.26
CA THR A 305 -22.64 17.24 25.19
C THR A 305 -24.10 16.97 24.81
N ASN A 306 -25.03 17.27 25.72
CA ASN A 306 -26.47 17.21 25.48
C ASN A 306 -26.98 15.87 24.90
N LEU A 307 -26.49 14.74 25.42
CA LEU A 307 -27.00 13.41 25.04
C LEU A 307 -28.48 13.29 25.40
N GLY A 308 -29.31 13.18 24.36
CA GLY A 308 -30.72 12.86 24.45
C GLY A 308 -31.03 11.51 23.79
N ALA A 309 -32.13 10.91 24.23
CA ALA A 309 -32.74 9.79 23.55
C ALA A 309 -34.25 9.87 23.71
N GLU A 310 -34.95 9.43 22.68
CA GLU A 310 -36.40 9.41 22.60
C GLU A 310 -36.84 8.06 22.04
N ALA A 311 -37.78 7.40 22.73
CA ALA A 311 -38.38 6.17 22.23
C ALA A 311 -39.38 6.56 21.14
N LEU A 312 -39.10 6.18 19.91
CA LEU A 312 -39.98 6.50 18.78
C LEU A 312 -41.08 5.43 18.58
N GLY A 313 -40.99 4.31 19.31
CA GLY A 313 -41.93 3.18 19.26
C GLY A 313 -41.47 2.04 20.16
N THR A 314 -42.18 0.91 20.13
CA THR A 314 -41.85 -0.31 20.91
C THR A 314 -40.53 -0.96 20.51
N ASP A 315 -40.04 -0.70 19.29
CA ASP A 315 -38.87 -1.35 18.68
C ASP A 315 -37.74 -0.39 18.30
N ARG A 316 -37.83 0.90 18.65
CA ARG A 316 -36.91 1.90 18.11
C ARG A 316 -36.67 3.10 19.02
N ILE A 317 -35.42 3.55 19.05
CA ILE A 317 -34.98 4.70 19.83
C ILE A 317 -34.15 5.64 18.94
N ARG A 318 -34.47 6.93 18.95
CA ARG A 318 -33.62 7.99 18.41
C ARG A 318 -32.69 8.49 19.50
N ILE A 319 -31.42 8.66 19.18
CA ILE A 319 -30.37 9.19 20.03
C ILE A 319 -29.84 10.45 19.37
N ASN A 320 -29.70 11.54 20.12
CA ASN A 320 -29.15 12.80 19.64
C ASN A 320 -28.15 13.38 20.65
N TRP A 321 -27.21 14.18 20.17
CA TRP A 321 -26.20 14.84 21.01
C TRP A 321 -25.70 16.11 20.34
N GLU A 322 -24.77 16.81 20.99
CA GLU A 322 -24.02 17.91 20.42
C GLU A 322 -22.54 17.56 20.36
N GLY A 323 -21.95 17.79 19.18
CA GLY A 323 -20.55 17.56 18.90
C GLY A 323 -19.63 18.68 19.37
N GLY A 324 -18.39 18.30 19.68
CA GLY A 324 -17.29 19.24 19.87
C GLY A 324 -16.73 19.72 18.53
N TRP A 325 -16.08 20.88 18.55
CA TRP A 325 -15.46 21.50 17.37
C TRP A 325 -14.41 20.63 16.65
N ASN A 326 -13.87 19.60 17.30
CA ASN A 326 -12.86 18.69 16.77
C ASN A 326 -13.38 17.25 16.55
N HIS A 327 -14.69 17.02 16.64
CA HIS A 327 -15.31 15.72 16.38
C HIS A 327 -15.55 15.56 14.88
N ASN A 328 -15.17 14.40 14.32
CA ASN A 328 -15.37 14.09 12.90
C ASN A 328 -16.18 12.81 12.64
N ARG A 329 -16.40 11.98 13.67
CA ARG A 329 -17.26 10.79 13.65
C ARG A 329 -17.77 10.50 15.05
N TYR A 330 -18.84 9.72 15.17
CA TYR A 330 -19.41 9.25 16.42
C TYR A 330 -19.74 7.76 16.36
N ILE A 331 -19.69 7.11 17.52
CA ILE A 331 -20.13 5.73 17.72
C ILE A 331 -21.25 5.75 18.76
N ALA A 332 -22.49 5.62 18.30
CA ALA A 332 -23.64 5.44 19.17
C ALA A 332 -23.69 3.97 19.61
N GLN A 333 -23.73 3.73 20.91
CA GLN A 333 -23.78 2.41 21.50
C GLN A 333 -25.02 2.24 22.34
N ILE A 334 -25.64 1.07 22.24
CA ILE A 334 -26.81 0.68 23.01
C ILE A 334 -26.65 -0.74 23.55
N ARG A 335 -27.28 -1.02 24.69
CA ARG A 335 -27.43 -2.37 25.24
C ARG A 335 -28.62 -2.44 26.16
N GLU A 336 -29.17 -3.63 26.35
CA GLU A 336 -30.17 -3.86 27.39
C GLU A 336 -29.57 -3.64 28.78
N THR A 337 -30.36 -3.10 29.69
CA THR A 337 -29.91 -2.79 31.04
C THR A 337 -29.65 -4.08 31.79
N GLY A 338 -28.36 -4.35 32.07
CA GLY A 338 -27.89 -5.56 32.72
C GLY A 338 -26.99 -6.42 31.84
N GLU A 339 -27.00 -6.21 30.53
CA GLU A 339 -26.12 -6.91 29.59
C GLU A 339 -24.70 -6.33 29.58
N GLU A 340 -23.70 -7.19 29.33
CA GLU A 340 -22.30 -6.75 29.30
C GLU A 340 -21.89 -6.20 27.92
N LYS A 341 -22.49 -6.70 26.84
CA LYS A 341 -22.09 -6.40 25.46
C LYS A 341 -22.85 -5.19 24.91
N TRP A 342 -22.10 -4.24 24.36
CA TRP A 342 -22.65 -3.08 23.64
C TRP A 342 -22.79 -3.39 22.15
N ILE A 343 -23.90 -2.98 21.56
CA ILE A 343 -24.10 -2.93 20.11
C ILE A 343 -23.70 -1.52 19.66
N SER A 344 -22.92 -1.41 18.58
CA SER A 344 -22.30 -0.16 18.14
C SER A 344 -22.76 0.24 16.74
N TYR A 345 -23.04 1.52 16.56
CA TYR A 345 -23.49 2.10 15.30
C TYR A 345 -22.67 3.36 14.99
N GLY A 346 -21.99 3.38 13.84
CA GLY A 346 -21.28 4.56 13.36
C GLY A 346 -22.21 5.62 12.79
N THR A 347 -21.83 6.89 12.95
CA THR A 347 -22.45 8.03 12.26
C THR A 347 -21.50 9.23 12.23
N ASN A 348 -21.63 10.10 11.23
CA ASN A 348 -20.87 11.36 11.11
C ASN A 348 -21.72 12.59 11.48
N ILE A 349 -23.01 12.39 11.75
CA ILE A 349 -23.96 13.42 12.17
C ILE A 349 -24.35 13.21 13.64
N GLU A 350 -24.84 14.26 14.29
CA GLU A 350 -25.07 14.30 15.75
C GLU A 350 -26.38 13.61 16.20
N THR A 351 -26.84 12.64 15.42
CA THR A 351 -28.06 11.86 15.65
C THR A 351 -27.95 10.44 15.09
N LYS A 352 -28.66 9.49 15.68
CA LYS A 352 -28.80 8.10 15.20
C LYS A 352 -30.13 7.50 15.65
N VAL A 353 -30.86 6.86 14.73
CA VAL A 353 -32.00 5.99 15.06
C VAL A 353 -31.53 4.54 15.10
N ILE A 354 -31.91 3.84 16.16
CA ILE A 354 -31.67 2.41 16.36
C ILE A 354 -33.00 1.67 16.27
N TYR A 355 -33.03 0.59 15.50
CA TYR A 355 -34.20 -0.24 15.22
C TYR A 355 -34.06 -1.63 15.84
N ASP A 356 -35.13 -2.43 15.75
CA ASP A 356 -35.20 -3.84 16.17
C ASP A 356 -34.90 -4.07 17.66
N LEU A 357 -35.31 -3.13 18.51
CA LEU A 357 -35.23 -3.22 19.96
C LEU A 357 -36.41 -4.03 20.53
N GLN A 358 -36.20 -4.69 21.66
CA GLN A 358 -37.26 -5.38 22.39
C GLN A 358 -38.21 -4.37 23.03
N ALA A 359 -39.51 -4.66 23.02
CA ALA A 359 -40.52 -3.87 23.72
C ALA A 359 -40.38 -4.00 25.24
N ILE A 360 -40.89 -3.03 26.00
CA ILE A 360 -40.86 -3.02 27.48
C ILE A 360 -39.44 -3.20 28.05
N THR A 361 -38.42 -2.82 27.28
CA THR A 361 -37.04 -3.15 27.59
C THR A 361 -36.27 -1.87 27.83
N GLU A 362 -35.61 -1.82 28.98
CA GLU A 362 -34.81 -0.67 29.39
C GLU A 362 -33.42 -0.77 28.74
N TYR A 363 -33.07 0.20 27.91
CA TYR A 363 -31.78 0.28 27.24
C TYR A 363 -30.88 1.33 27.87
N GLN A 364 -29.59 0.99 28.00
CA GLN A 364 -28.51 1.94 28.27
C GLN A 364 -27.90 2.39 26.94
N ILE A 365 -27.71 3.69 26.80
CA ILE A 365 -27.26 4.36 25.60
C ILE A 365 -26.05 5.22 25.94
N ARG A 366 -25.02 5.19 25.10
CA ARG A 366 -23.90 6.12 25.20
C ARG A 366 -23.36 6.44 23.82
N VAL A 367 -22.70 7.58 23.68
CA VAL A 367 -22.11 8.01 22.42
C VAL A 367 -20.63 8.32 22.67
N ILE A 368 -19.78 7.77 21.80
CA ILE A 368 -18.34 7.98 21.84
C ILE A 368 -17.97 8.86 20.63
N PRO A 369 -17.47 10.09 20.83
CA PRO A 369 -16.98 10.89 19.72
C PRO A 369 -15.63 10.37 19.22
N SER A 370 -15.30 10.68 17.98
CA SER A 370 -14.00 10.45 17.36
C SER A 370 -13.44 11.78 16.89
N CYS A 371 -12.15 12.02 17.16
CA CYS A 371 -11.41 13.21 16.79
C CYS A 371 -10.21 12.82 15.94
N GLY A 372 -10.44 12.59 14.65
CA GLY A 372 -9.42 12.00 13.77
C GLY A 372 -9.29 10.50 14.05
N ALA A 373 -8.07 10.07 14.40
CA ALA A 373 -7.76 8.66 14.74
C ALA A 373 -8.01 8.32 16.22
N ILE A 374 -8.52 9.25 17.03
CA ILE A 374 -8.73 9.04 18.47
C ILE A 374 -10.21 8.95 18.77
N GLU A 375 -10.61 7.85 19.39
CA GLU A 375 -11.90 7.75 20.06
C GLU A 375 -11.82 8.46 21.42
N GLY A 376 -12.77 9.36 21.67
CA GLY A 376 -12.97 9.99 22.96
C GLY A 376 -13.54 9.02 23.98
N THR A 377 -14.04 9.55 25.09
CA THR A 377 -14.69 8.73 26.12
C THR A 377 -16.19 9.02 26.17
N ALA A 378 -16.99 7.98 26.42
CA ALA A 378 -18.39 8.15 26.75
C ALA A 378 -18.51 8.54 28.23
N GLU A 379 -18.58 9.83 28.54
CA GLU A 379 -18.81 10.30 29.92
C GLU A 379 -20.28 10.19 30.35
N SER A 380 -21.21 10.22 29.40
CA SER A 380 -22.65 10.22 29.66
C SER A 380 -23.29 8.92 29.17
N THR A 381 -23.93 8.18 30.07
CA THR A 381 -24.83 7.08 29.73
C THR A 381 -26.25 7.53 30.05
N LEU A 382 -27.14 7.41 29.07
CA LEU A 382 -28.57 7.65 29.22
C LEU A 382 -29.30 6.31 29.31
N THR A 383 -30.42 6.27 30.02
CA THR A 383 -31.27 5.10 30.10
C THR A 383 -32.66 5.46 29.63
N LEU A 384 -33.23 4.62 28.77
CA LEU A 384 -34.54 4.82 28.17
C LEU A 384 -35.20 3.46 27.95
N SER A 385 -36.48 3.35 28.31
CA SER A 385 -37.27 2.15 28.05
C SER A 385 -38.09 2.29 26.78
N THR A 386 -38.12 1.24 25.98
CA THR A 386 -39.17 1.10 24.97
C THR A 386 -40.54 0.94 25.66
N PRO A 387 -41.61 1.53 25.12
CA PRO A 387 -42.95 1.47 25.71
C PRO A 387 -43.53 0.05 25.77
N GLU A 388 -44.58 -0.11 26.58
CA GLU A 388 -45.33 -1.36 26.73
C GLU A 388 -45.99 -1.77 25.40
N GLN A 389 -45.76 -3.01 24.96
CA GLN A 389 -46.48 -3.59 23.83
C GLN A 389 -47.78 -4.20 24.37
N GLU A 390 -48.94 -3.65 24.01
CA GLU A 390 -50.21 -4.28 24.34
C GLU A 390 -50.31 -5.61 23.58
N LEU A 391 -50.11 -6.72 24.30
CA LEU A 391 -50.37 -8.06 23.80
C LEU A 391 -51.87 -8.29 23.78
N ASN A 392 -52.51 -8.05 22.63
CA ASN A 392 -53.80 -8.65 22.36
C ASN A 392 -53.57 -10.12 21.99
N ASP A 393 -54.08 -11.04 22.83
CA ASP A 393 -54.14 -12.47 22.51
C ASP A 393 -54.94 -12.64 21.20
N PHE A 394 -54.21 -12.84 20.11
CA PHE A 394 -54.80 -13.07 18.79
C PHE A 394 -55.05 -14.57 18.61
N GLU A 395 -56.27 -15.03 18.93
CA GLU A 395 -56.77 -16.34 18.53
C GLU A 395 -57.33 -16.27 17.10
N CYS A 396 -56.68 -16.96 16.16
CA CYS A 396 -57.12 -17.00 14.77
C CYS A 396 -58.49 -17.73 14.67
N GLY A 397 -59.54 -17.01 14.26
CA GLY A 397 -60.90 -17.54 14.11
C GLY A 397 -61.90 -17.17 15.21
N ALA A 398 -61.52 -16.38 16.23
CA ALA A 398 -62.46 -15.81 17.19
C ALA A 398 -62.90 -14.40 16.77
N GLU A 399 -64.21 -14.11 16.80
CA GLU A 399 -64.72 -12.73 16.69
C GLU A 399 -64.15 -11.91 17.87
N SER A 400 -63.11 -11.10 17.62
CA SER A 400 -62.60 -10.18 18.64
C SER A 400 -63.40 -8.87 18.59
N ASP A 401 -63.84 -8.41 19.76
CA ASP A 401 -64.43 -7.08 19.91
C ASP A 401 -63.32 -6.04 19.68
N LEU A 402 -63.23 -5.50 18.46
CA LEU A 402 -62.28 -4.44 18.12
C LEU A 402 -62.43 -3.27 19.10
N PRO A 403 -61.31 -2.71 19.62
CA PRO A 403 -61.37 -1.61 20.59
C PRO A 403 -62.10 -0.39 20.00
N THR A 404 -63.02 0.19 20.78
CA THR A 404 -63.80 1.36 20.35
C THR A 404 -62.92 2.60 20.25
N ILE A 405 -62.77 3.14 19.03
CA ILE A 405 -62.00 4.37 18.78
C ILE A 405 -62.82 5.60 19.20
N GLU A 406 -62.38 6.29 20.27
CA GLU A 406 -63.04 7.47 20.82
C GLU A 406 -62.68 8.78 20.10
N ASN A 407 -61.42 8.95 19.68
CA ASN A 407 -60.95 10.12 18.95
C ASN A 407 -61.19 9.95 17.44
N ARG A 408 -61.88 10.91 16.81
CA ARG A 408 -62.16 10.91 15.37
C ARG A 408 -61.70 12.17 14.66
N GLU A 409 -60.84 12.98 15.30
CA GLU A 409 -60.24 14.15 14.67
C GLU A 409 -59.17 13.70 13.67
N PRO A 410 -59.32 13.96 12.35
CA PRO A 410 -58.36 13.52 11.35
C PRO A 410 -57.00 14.19 11.55
N ILE A 411 -55.93 13.43 11.35
CA ILE A 411 -54.58 14.00 11.30
C ILE A 411 -54.42 14.85 10.03
N GLU A 412 -53.73 15.99 10.13
CA GLU A 412 -53.59 16.94 9.00
C GLU A 412 -52.70 16.39 7.87
N GLN A 413 -51.69 15.59 8.23
CA GLN A 413 -50.71 15.01 7.31
C GLN A 413 -50.15 13.70 7.86
N LEU A 414 -50.01 12.69 6.99
CA LEU A 414 -49.27 11.44 7.23
C LEU A 414 -48.14 11.37 6.20
N ASN A 415 -46.98 10.86 6.60
CA ASN A 415 -45.83 10.74 5.73
C ASN A 415 -45.36 9.27 5.66
N PRO A 416 -44.68 8.86 4.57
CA PRO A 416 -43.93 7.62 4.52
C PRO A 416 -43.01 7.45 5.74
N GLY A 417 -43.01 6.26 6.32
CA GLY A 417 -42.32 5.91 7.57
C GLY A 417 -43.16 6.10 8.85
N ASP A 418 -44.34 6.74 8.76
CA ASP A 418 -45.27 6.82 9.89
C ASP A 418 -45.83 5.45 10.27
N ARG A 419 -46.14 5.25 11.56
CA ARG A 419 -46.76 4.03 12.08
C ARG A 419 -48.19 4.32 12.51
N ILE A 420 -49.14 3.56 11.99
CA ILE A 420 -50.56 3.66 12.34
C ILE A 420 -51.06 2.34 12.91
N THR A 421 -52.16 2.39 13.68
CA THR A 421 -52.80 1.18 14.23
C THR A 421 -54.10 0.88 13.47
N ALA A 422 -54.22 -0.32 12.90
CA ALA A 422 -55.40 -0.82 12.19
C ALA A 422 -55.86 -2.15 12.81
N ALA A 423 -57.09 -2.19 13.35
CA ALA A 423 -57.67 -3.39 13.97
C ALA A 423 -56.79 -4.12 15.02
N GLY A 424 -55.93 -3.37 15.74
CA GLY A 424 -55.01 -3.90 16.75
C GLY A 424 -53.62 -4.27 16.22
N PHE A 425 -53.36 -4.13 14.92
CA PHE A 425 -52.06 -4.34 14.30
C PHE A 425 -51.37 -3.01 13.99
N THR A 426 -50.03 -3.01 14.08
CA THR A 426 -49.19 -1.87 13.67
C THR A 426 -48.92 -1.97 12.18
N VAL A 427 -49.21 -0.90 11.45
CA VAL A 427 -48.92 -0.77 10.02
C VAL A 427 -47.88 0.34 9.86
N ILE A 428 -46.72 -0.01 9.31
CA ILE A 428 -45.65 0.93 8.98
C ILE A 428 -45.91 1.41 7.56
N LEU A 429 -46.24 2.67 7.36
CA LEU A 429 -46.52 3.19 6.03
C LEU A 429 -45.21 3.28 5.25
N THR A 430 -45.13 2.61 4.11
CA THR A 430 -43.99 2.69 3.19
C THR A 430 -44.26 3.74 2.13
N GLU A 431 -45.52 3.92 1.77
CA GLU A 431 -46.01 4.98 0.89
C GLU A 431 -47.32 5.54 1.42
N VAL A 432 -47.49 6.85 1.31
CA VAL A 432 -48.72 7.52 1.74
C VAL A 432 -49.03 8.64 0.76
N ILE A 433 -50.06 8.45 -0.04
CA ILE A 433 -50.59 9.42 -0.99
C ILE A 433 -51.86 9.99 -0.38
N LYS A 434 -51.93 11.31 -0.21
CA LYS A 434 -53.11 11.96 0.34
C LYS A 434 -54.10 12.26 -0.77
N THR A 435 -55.14 11.44 -0.87
CA THR A 435 -56.24 11.68 -1.81
C THR A 435 -57.41 12.36 -1.09
N GLY A 436 -57.49 13.68 -1.17
CA GLY A 436 -58.53 14.49 -0.50
C GLY A 436 -58.42 14.45 1.04
N ASP A 437 -59.48 13.97 1.71
CA ASP A 437 -59.54 13.80 3.19
C ASP A 437 -59.07 12.38 3.65
N THR A 438 -58.55 11.57 2.73
CA THR A 438 -58.12 10.17 2.93
C THR A 438 -56.68 9.97 2.46
N TYR A 439 -56.08 8.85 2.84
CA TYR A 439 -54.73 8.45 2.43
C TYR A 439 -54.76 7.04 1.84
N THR A 440 -53.99 6.78 0.80
CA THR A 440 -53.86 5.48 0.11
C THR A 440 -52.37 5.22 -0.13
N GLY A 441 -51.93 3.98 -0.28
CA GLY A 441 -50.53 3.64 -0.52
C GLY A 441 -50.17 2.27 0.02
N MET A 442 -48.91 2.05 0.35
CA MET A 442 -48.40 0.77 0.83
C MET A 442 -47.93 0.86 2.28
N GLY A 443 -47.99 -0.26 2.99
CA GLY A 443 -47.46 -0.37 4.33
C GLY A 443 -47.13 -1.80 4.73
N MET A 444 -46.33 -1.96 5.77
CA MET A 444 -45.94 -3.24 6.32
C MET A 444 -46.70 -3.49 7.62
N ILE A 445 -47.57 -4.50 7.65
CA ILE A 445 -48.23 -4.98 8.86
C ILE A 445 -47.21 -5.76 9.68
N GLU A 446 -46.98 -5.33 10.91
CA GLU A 446 -46.15 -6.02 11.87
C GLU A 446 -46.97 -7.08 12.61
N VAL A 447 -46.69 -8.37 12.37
CA VAL A 447 -47.41 -9.49 12.99
C VAL A 447 -46.70 -9.89 14.30
N PRO A 448 -47.32 -9.68 15.48
CA PRO A 448 -46.62 -9.86 16.76
C PRO A 448 -46.22 -11.31 17.08
N LEU A 449 -46.92 -12.31 16.51
CA LEU A 449 -46.75 -13.73 16.88
C LEU A 449 -45.53 -14.42 16.24
N PHE A 450 -44.89 -13.80 15.24
CA PHE A 450 -43.78 -14.37 14.45
C PHE A 450 -42.52 -13.49 14.49
N ASN A 451 -42.07 -13.10 15.68
CA ASN A 451 -40.84 -12.29 15.83
C ASN A 451 -40.92 -10.94 15.07
N SER A 452 -42.10 -10.32 15.04
CA SER A 452 -42.40 -9.12 14.24
C SER A 452 -42.22 -9.29 12.72
N ALA A 453 -42.50 -10.49 12.19
CA ALA A 453 -42.59 -10.71 10.75
C ALA A 453 -43.46 -9.62 10.11
N ARG A 454 -42.92 -9.00 9.05
CA ARG A 454 -43.57 -7.91 8.34
C ARG A 454 -44.25 -8.48 7.11
N VAL A 455 -45.56 -8.33 7.04
CA VAL A 455 -46.37 -8.73 5.90
C VAL A 455 -46.73 -7.45 5.16
N GLU A 456 -46.45 -7.42 3.87
CA GLU A 456 -46.81 -6.29 3.04
C GLU A 456 -48.32 -6.15 2.96
N ALA A 457 -48.79 -4.90 2.88
CA ALA A 457 -50.20 -4.56 2.91
C ALA A 457 -50.50 -3.27 2.16
N MET A 458 -51.61 -3.27 1.46
CA MET A 458 -52.15 -2.13 0.74
C MET A 458 -53.06 -1.31 1.67
N LEU A 459 -52.93 0.01 1.62
CA LEU A 459 -53.74 0.98 2.35
C LEU A 459 -54.76 1.58 1.39
N ASN A 460 -56.04 1.37 1.65
CA ASN A 460 -57.12 1.77 0.77
C ASN A 460 -57.99 2.85 1.44
N ASN A 461 -57.89 4.09 0.96
CA ASN A 461 -58.69 5.24 1.41
C ASN A 461 -58.76 5.40 2.93
N ILE A 462 -57.62 5.18 3.60
CA ILE A 462 -57.52 5.23 5.04
C ILE A 462 -57.73 6.65 5.57
N LYS A 463 -58.49 6.78 6.66
CA LYS A 463 -58.52 7.98 7.50
C LYS A 463 -57.90 7.62 8.82
N VAL A 464 -56.96 8.43 9.26
CA VAL A 464 -56.28 8.22 10.54
C VAL A 464 -56.55 9.41 11.43
N ASN A 465 -56.87 9.16 12.69
CA ASN A 465 -57.05 10.22 13.67
C ASN A 465 -55.69 10.80 14.12
N THR A 466 -55.72 11.88 14.90
CA THR A 466 -54.53 12.49 15.51
C THR A 466 -53.75 11.56 16.46
N ASP A 467 -54.35 10.47 16.92
CA ASP A 467 -53.70 9.41 17.72
C ASP A 467 -53.08 8.29 16.85
N LYS A 468 -53.00 8.48 15.53
CA LYS A 468 -52.49 7.51 14.55
C LYS A 468 -53.28 6.19 14.49
N GLN A 469 -54.58 6.22 14.79
CA GLN A 469 -55.49 5.07 14.67
C GLN A 469 -56.37 5.17 13.44
N LEU A 470 -56.57 4.04 12.76
CA LEU A 470 -57.42 3.93 11.58
C LEU A 470 -58.89 4.15 11.93
N ILE A 471 -59.47 5.28 11.51
CA ILE A 471 -60.87 5.68 11.74
C ILE A 471 -61.77 5.54 10.50
N GLY A 472 -61.20 5.21 9.34
CA GLY A 472 -61.90 4.93 8.07
C GLY A 472 -60.95 4.31 7.04
N GLY A 473 -61.49 3.70 5.98
CA GLY A 473 -60.70 2.92 4.99
C GLY A 473 -60.33 1.52 5.47
N ASN A 474 -59.56 0.79 4.66
CA ASN A 474 -59.14 -0.59 4.89
C ASN A 474 -57.63 -0.75 4.68
N VAL A 475 -57.05 -1.72 5.42
CA VAL A 475 -55.66 -2.15 5.25
C VAL A 475 -55.69 -3.66 4.98
N GLU A 476 -55.14 -4.09 3.84
CA GLU A 476 -55.26 -5.47 3.34
C GLU A 476 -53.88 -6.05 3.06
N SER A 477 -53.55 -7.22 3.62
CA SER A 477 -52.25 -7.89 3.41
C SER A 477 -52.15 -8.50 2.01
N THR A 478 -50.98 -8.37 1.35
CA THR A 478 -50.67 -9.03 0.08
C THR A 478 -50.06 -10.42 0.35
N LEU A 479 -50.60 -11.48 -0.25
CA LEU A 479 -50.13 -12.85 -0.06
C LEU A 479 -49.03 -13.17 -1.09
N ASN A 480 -47.85 -13.62 -0.66
CA ASN A 480 -46.81 -14.19 -1.53
C ASN A 480 -46.66 -15.70 -1.28
N PRO A 481 -47.24 -16.57 -2.13
CA PRO A 481 -47.21 -18.03 -1.98
C PRO A 481 -45.81 -18.68 -2.12
N ASN A 482 -44.80 -17.95 -2.59
CA ASN A 482 -43.45 -18.47 -2.85
C ASN A 482 -42.36 -17.76 -2.01
N GLY A 483 -42.74 -17.00 -0.98
CA GLY A 483 -41.80 -16.30 -0.12
C GLY A 483 -41.00 -17.25 0.79
N PRO A 484 -39.73 -16.91 1.15
CA PRO A 484 -38.83 -17.76 1.95
C PRO A 484 -39.27 -17.98 3.41
N PHE A 485 -40.45 -17.47 3.79
CA PHE A 485 -41.05 -17.62 5.11
C PHE A 485 -42.16 -18.69 5.18
N ILE A 486 -42.44 -19.40 4.08
CA ILE A 486 -43.28 -20.59 4.12
C ILE A 486 -42.40 -21.78 4.50
N LEU A 487 -42.59 -22.27 5.73
CA LEU A 487 -42.11 -23.59 6.13
C LEU A 487 -42.73 -24.61 5.18
N ASP A 488 -41.89 -25.21 4.35
CA ASP A 488 -42.11 -26.43 3.58
C ASP A 488 -43.09 -27.37 4.32
N VAL A 489 -44.34 -27.46 3.84
CA VAL A 489 -45.40 -28.31 4.41
C VAL A 489 -45.30 -29.73 3.83
N ASP A 490 -44.13 -30.20 3.42
CA ASP A 490 -43.95 -31.57 2.92
C ASP A 490 -43.65 -32.63 4.00
N VAL A 491 -43.92 -32.35 5.29
CA VAL A 491 -43.72 -33.34 6.39
C VAL A 491 -44.99 -33.68 7.20
N VAL A 492 -46.19 -33.31 6.75
CA VAL A 492 -47.44 -33.79 7.39
C VAL A 492 -48.45 -34.31 6.37
N GLY A 493 -47.97 -35.02 5.36
CA GLY A 493 -48.81 -35.94 4.59
C GLY A 493 -48.98 -37.26 5.32
N GLU A 494 -49.89 -37.35 6.30
CA GLU A 494 -50.60 -38.63 6.58
C GLU A 494 -51.84 -38.58 7.52
N GLU A 495 -52.34 -37.42 8.00
CA GLU A 495 -53.49 -37.44 8.95
C GLU A 495 -54.71 -36.54 8.66
N LEU A 496 -54.82 -35.85 7.53
CA LEU A 496 -56.01 -35.03 7.23
C LEU A 496 -56.56 -35.28 5.82
N SER A 497 -56.97 -36.52 5.58
CA SER A 497 -57.76 -36.90 4.40
C SER A 497 -59.11 -37.46 4.82
N GLU A 498 -59.93 -36.67 5.52
CA GLU A 498 -61.35 -36.98 5.74
C GLU A 498 -62.07 -35.77 6.34
N GLU A 499 -62.63 -34.88 5.51
CA GLU A 499 -63.97 -34.26 5.65
C GLU A 499 -64.13 -32.99 4.79
N PHE A 500 -64.89 -33.13 3.68
CA PHE A 500 -65.63 -32.10 2.93
C PHE A 500 -64.79 -30.98 2.25
N GLY A 501 -64.76 -30.79 0.92
CA GLY A 501 -65.66 -31.19 -0.15
C GLY A 501 -66.07 -29.95 -0.98
N ASN A 502 -65.49 -29.80 -2.17
CA ASN A 502 -65.88 -29.03 -3.36
C ASN A 502 -66.69 -27.71 -3.22
N GLY A 503 -66.18 -26.64 -3.82
CA GLY A 503 -67.03 -25.56 -4.33
C GLY A 503 -66.30 -24.32 -4.85
N GLU A 504 -65.92 -24.37 -6.14
CA GLU A 504 -65.91 -23.27 -7.14
C GLU A 504 -64.93 -22.10 -7.01
N ASP A 505 -63.96 -22.12 -7.94
CA ASP A 505 -63.20 -21.05 -8.61
C ASP A 505 -63.72 -19.61 -8.43
N ASN A 506 -62.79 -18.67 -8.22
CA ASN A 506 -62.34 -17.73 -9.26
C ASN A 506 -61.54 -16.56 -8.66
N ASN A 507 -60.28 -16.51 -9.09
CA ASN A 507 -59.49 -15.35 -9.53
C ASN A 507 -58.97 -14.39 -8.46
N GLY A 508 -57.64 -14.46 -8.26
CA GLY A 508 -56.82 -13.38 -7.75
C GLY A 508 -56.92 -12.11 -8.61
N GLU A 509 -56.97 -10.97 -7.94
CA GLU A 509 -56.77 -9.67 -8.58
C GLU A 509 -55.27 -9.41 -8.71
N LYS A 510 -54.81 -9.62 -9.95
CA LYS A 510 -53.74 -8.96 -10.70
C LYS A 510 -52.95 -7.85 -9.99
N GLU A 511 -51.61 -7.97 -10.03
CA GLU A 511 -50.71 -6.81 -9.96
C GLU A 511 -50.81 -6.04 -11.29
N ASP A 512 -51.80 -5.14 -11.39
CA ASP A 512 -51.83 -4.14 -12.46
C ASP A 512 -50.77 -3.06 -12.15
N ILE A 513 -49.61 -3.14 -12.82
CA ILE A 513 -48.80 -1.95 -13.09
C ILE A 513 -49.57 -1.17 -14.17
N GLY A 514 -50.63 -0.48 -13.78
CA GLY A 514 -51.58 0.09 -14.74
C GLY A 514 -52.37 1.23 -14.14
N ASP A 515 -51.80 2.43 -14.19
CA ASP A 515 -52.39 3.52 -14.99
C ASP A 515 -51.37 4.68 -15.05
N LEU A 516 -50.94 5.02 -16.27
CA LEU A 516 -50.25 6.29 -16.52
C LEU A 516 -51.22 7.42 -16.12
N PRO A 517 -50.73 8.55 -15.59
CA PRO A 517 -51.61 9.68 -15.29
C PRO A 517 -52.38 10.09 -16.56
N GLU A 518 -53.66 10.49 -16.42
CA GLU A 518 -54.49 10.88 -17.57
C GLU A 518 -53.77 11.98 -18.38
N THR A 519 -53.68 11.79 -19.70
CA THR A 519 -53.01 12.71 -20.63
C THR A 519 -53.66 14.08 -20.64
N ASP A 520 -52.86 15.13 -20.42
CA ASP A 520 -53.33 16.52 -20.43
C ASP A 520 -53.13 17.18 -21.80
N ILE A 521 -52.05 16.80 -22.51
CA ILE A 521 -51.66 17.42 -23.78
C ILE A 521 -51.24 16.34 -24.81
N ASP A 522 -52.02 16.21 -25.87
CA ASP A 522 -51.68 15.39 -27.04
C ASP A 522 -50.81 16.17 -28.03
N ILE A 523 -49.70 15.58 -28.47
CA ILE A 523 -48.83 16.12 -29.53
C ILE A 523 -48.99 15.29 -30.80
N ASP A 524 -49.37 15.96 -31.89
CA ASP A 524 -49.41 15.36 -33.23
C ASP A 524 -47.96 15.06 -33.69
N GLY A 525 -47.63 13.78 -33.92
CA GLY A 525 -46.28 13.32 -34.27
C GLY A 525 -45.48 12.74 -33.09
N GLU A 526 -44.43 11.97 -33.41
CA GLU A 526 -43.56 11.33 -32.42
C GLU A 526 -42.60 12.36 -31.82
N ILE A 527 -42.57 12.43 -30.48
CA ILE A 527 -41.75 13.40 -29.73
C ILE A 527 -40.31 12.90 -29.68
N ALA A 528 -39.36 13.75 -30.10
CA ALA A 528 -37.94 13.50 -30.03
C ALA A 528 -37.30 14.03 -28.74
N ASP A 529 -37.79 15.17 -28.22
CA ASP A 529 -37.23 15.83 -27.03
C ASP A 529 -38.28 16.73 -26.34
N VAL A 530 -38.16 16.87 -25.02
CA VAL A 530 -38.97 17.75 -24.19
C VAL A 530 -38.05 18.49 -23.23
N GLU A 531 -37.92 19.81 -23.40
CA GLU A 531 -37.02 20.66 -22.62
C GLU A 531 -37.81 21.70 -21.82
N TYR A 532 -37.47 21.91 -20.55
CA TYR A 532 -38.02 22.97 -19.71
C TYR A 532 -37.03 24.12 -19.56
N ASP A 533 -37.44 25.33 -19.98
CA ASP A 533 -36.64 26.56 -19.78
C ASP A 533 -37.05 27.23 -18.46
N GLU A 534 -36.19 27.14 -17.45
CA GLU A 534 -36.41 27.78 -16.14
C GLU A 534 -36.44 29.32 -16.18
N GLU A 535 -35.78 29.97 -17.16
CA GLU A 535 -35.73 31.43 -17.24
C GLU A 535 -37.00 32.02 -17.85
N GLU A 536 -37.60 31.31 -18.82
CA GLU A 536 -38.80 31.75 -19.55
C GLU A 536 -40.10 31.03 -19.10
N GLY A 537 -40.01 29.94 -18.33
CA GLY A 537 -41.16 29.18 -17.82
C GLY A 537 -41.91 28.39 -18.89
N THR A 538 -41.22 27.98 -19.95
CA THR A 538 -41.81 27.33 -21.13
C THR A 538 -41.27 25.92 -21.34
N ILE A 539 -42.17 24.98 -21.64
CA ILE A 539 -41.84 23.62 -22.10
C ILE A 539 -41.78 23.63 -23.62
N THR A 540 -40.65 23.21 -24.19
CA THR A 540 -40.48 23.05 -25.64
C THR A 540 -40.51 21.58 -25.99
N VAL A 541 -41.51 21.17 -26.78
CA VAL A 541 -41.61 19.82 -27.33
C VAL A 541 -41.12 19.82 -28.77
N THR A 542 -40.13 18.99 -29.09
CA THR A 542 -39.60 18.85 -30.46
C THR A 542 -40.00 17.51 -31.04
N ASP A 543 -40.62 17.50 -32.22
CA ASP A 543 -40.94 16.26 -32.93
C ASP A 543 -39.73 15.69 -33.70
N THR A 544 -39.84 14.44 -34.13
CA THR A 544 -38.82 13.73 -34.93
C THR A 544 -38.57 14.35 -36.32
N GLU A 545 -39.43 15.27 -36.79
CA GLU A 545 -39.24 16.04 -38.02
C GLU A 545 -38.55 17.40 -37.78
N GLY A 546 -38.24 17.74 -36.53
CA GLY A 546 -37.58 18.97 -36.10
C GLY A 546 -38.51 20.18 -35.94
N ASN A 547 -39.83 19.97 -35.89
CA ASN A 547 -40.78 21.03 -35.55
C ASN A 547 -40.91 21.15 -34.03
N THR A 548 -41.00 22.38 -33.53
CA THR A 548 -41.13 22.66 -32.10
C THR A 548 -42.52 23.19 -31.75
N THR A 549 -43.04 22.74 -30.61
CA THR A 549 -44.28 23.20 -29.99
C THR A 549 -43.94 23.77 -28.61
N GLU A 550 -44.23 25.05 -28.39
CA GLU A 550 -44.01 25.71 -27.10
C GLU A 550 -45.30 25.65 -26.25
N ILE A 551 -45.17 25.16 -25.02
CA ILE A 551 -46.23 25.06 -24.02
C ILE A 551 -45.86 25.98 -22.85
N ASP A 552 -46.73 26.91 -22.52
CA ASP A 552 -46.57 27.80 -21.37
C ASP A 552 -46.99 27.06 -20.10
N SER A 553 -46.01 26.77 -19.22
CA SER A 553 -46.23 25.99 -18.00
C SER A 553 -47.18 26.68 -17.01
N GLU A 554 -47.33 28.02 -17.04
CA GLU A 554 -48.28 28.73 -16.18
C GLU A 554 -49.75 28.57 -16.63
N THR A 555 -49.98 28.06 -17.85
CA THR A 555 -51.31 27.95 -18.45
C THR A 555 -51.69 26.56 -18.92
N ALA A 556 -50.76 25.60 -18.85
CA ALA A 556 -51.03 24.19 -19.13
C ALA A 556 -52.01 23.62 -18.09
N ASP A 557 -52.90 22.73 -18.53
CA ASP A 557 -53.74 21.97 -17.61
C ASP A 557 -52.82 20.97 -16.89
N GLU A 558 -52.69 21.12 -15.56
CA GLU A 558 -51.94 20.22 -14.69
C GLU A 558 -52.84 19.05 -14.27
N ASN A 559 -52.26 17.85 -14.13
CA ASN A 559 -52.95 16.71 -13.56
C ASN A 559 -53.20 16.90 -12.04
N GLN A 560 -53.83 15.92 -11.39
CA GLN A 560 -54.21 16.02 -9.98
C GLN A 560 -53.03 16.15 -9.00
N ASP A 561 -51.81 15.86 -9.46
CA ASP A 561 -50.57 15.92 -8.69
C ASP A 561 -49.71 17.16 -9.01
N GLY A 562 -50.18 18.07 -9.88
CA GLY A 562 -49.48 19.30 -10.30
C GLY A 562 -48.61 19.14 -11.55
N ASN A 563 -48.42 17.91 -12.02
CA ASN A 563 -47.54 17.63 -13.15
C ASN A 563 -48.25 17.86 -14.50
N ILE A 564 -47.50 18.25 -15.52
CA ILE A 564 -47.98 18.37 -16.91
C ILE A 564 -47.66 17.06 -17.65
N VAL A 565 -48.70 16.36 -18.14
CA VAL A 565 -48.56 15.08 -18.84
C VAL A 565 -48.76 15.25 -20.34
N ILE A 566 -47.74 14.88 -21.12
CA ILE A 566 -47.68 15.02 -22.57
C ILE A 566 -47.61 13.63 -23.20
N GLU A 567 -48.53 13.30 -24.10
CA GLU A 567 -48.52 12.04 -24.85
C GLU A 567 -48.32 12.29 -26.34
N ASP A 568 -47.56 11.42 -26.99
CA ASP A 568 -47.37 11.43 -28.44
C ASP A 568 -48.24 10.39 -29.16
N ASP A 569 -48.29 10.45 -30.49
CA ASP A 569 -49.04 9.50 -31.34
C ASP A 569 -48.56 8.02 -31.23
N LYS A 570 -47.45 7.75 -30.51
CA LYS A 570 -46.90 6.41 -30.25
C LYS A 570 -47.25 5.87 -28.87
N GLY A 571 -47.95 6.65 -28.03
CA GLY A 571 -48.27 6.28 -26.66
C GLY A 571 -47.08 6.45 -25.71
N ASN A 572 -46.07 7.24 -26.09
CA ASN A 572 -45.01 7.65 -25.18
C ASN A 572 -45.53 8.79 -24.31
N VAL A 573 -45.43 8.63 -22.99
CA VAL A 573 -45.89 9.63 -22.03
C VAL A 573 -44.72 10.32 -21.34
N TYR A 574 -44.68 11.64 -21.41
CA TYR A 574 -43.73 12.52 -20.72
C TYR A 574 -44.46 13.27 -19.61
N VAL A 575 -43.83 13.37 -18.44
CA VAL A 575 -44.37 14.03 -17.26
C VAL A 575 -43.39 15.11 -16.80
N VAL A 576 -43.78 16.37 -16.89
CA VAL A 576 -43.01 17.51 -16.36
C VAL A 576 -43.55 17.87 -15.00
N ASN A 577 -42.70 17.84 -13.96
CA ASN A 577 -43.12 18.16 -12.60
C ASN A 577 -43.06 19.66 -12.29
N ASP A 578 -43.65 20.07 -11.16
CA ASP A 578 -43.70 21.47 -10.68
C ASP A 578 -42.32 22.14 -10.56
N ASN A 579 -41.23 21.37 -10.46
CA ASN A 579 -39.85 21.87 -10.38
C ASN A 579 -39.18 22.00 -11.75
N GLY A 580 -39.88 21.69 -12.85
CA GLY A 580 -39.33 21.72 -14.20
C GLY A 580 -38.53 20.48 -14.59
N GLU A 581 -38.54 19.42 -13.78
CA GLU A 581 -37.89 18.16 -14.15
C GLU A 581 -38.81 17.38 -15.08
N VAL A 582 -38.27 17.00 -16.24
CA VAL A 582 -38.95 16.18 -17.23
C VAL A 582 -38.63 14.72 -16.94
N SER A 583 -39.66 13.92 -16.70
CA SER A 583 -39.59 12.46 -16.60
C SER A 583 -40.32 11.84 -17.79
N GLY A 584 -39.86 10.68 -18.25
CA GLY A 584 -40.34 10.05 -19.48
C GLY A 584 -39.27 9.92 -20.57
N PRO A 585 -39.61 9.25 -21.69
CA PRO A 585 -40.93 8.71 -21.96
C PRO A 585 -41.23 7.42 -21.17
N HIS A 586 -42.51 7.22 -20.81
CA HIS A 586 -43.06 6.02 -20.18
C HIS A 586 -43.99 5.26 -21.16
N GLN A 587 -44.16 3.95 -20.99
CA GLN A 587 -45.04 3.10 -21.80
C GLN A 587 -45.98 2.21 -20.97
N SER A 588 -47.12 1.79 -21.54
CA SER A 588 -48.01 0.79 -20.93
C SER A 588 -47.37 -0.61 -20.91
N ASN A 589 -47.91 -1.54 -20.11
CA ASN A 589 -47.45 -2.94 -20.10
C ASN A 589 -47.58 -3.59 -21.50
N PRO A 590 -46.70 -4.53 -21.86
CA PRO A 590 -46.84 -5.33 -23.08
C PRO A 590 -48.04 -6.29 -22.99
N ASP A 591 -48.53 -6.74 -24.14
CA ASP A 591 -49.61 -7.74 -24.19
C ASP A 591 -49.18 -9.10 -23.59
N THR A 592 -50.05 -9.70 -22.79
CA THR A 592 -49.84 -11.03 -22.17
C THR A 592 -49.91 -12.15 -23.22
N ILE A 593 -48.91 -13.05 -23.22
CA ILE A 593 -48.84 -14.22 -24.09
C ILE A 593 -49.37 -15.49 -23.40
N THR A 594 -49.78 -16.48 -24.19
CA THR A 594 -50.29 -17.76 -23.67
C THR A 594 -49.17 -18.69 -23.17
N ASP A 595 -49.46 -19.57 -22.22
CA ASP A 595 -48.52 -20.55 -21.63
C ASP A 595 -47.84 -21.48 -22.68
N ASP A 596 -48.50 -21.72 -23.81
CA ASP A 596 -47.97 -22.56 -24.89
C ASP A 596 -46.98 -21.83 -25.82
N THR A 597 -46.78 -20.52 -25.62
CA THR A 597 -45.82 -19.73 -26.39
C THR A 597 -44.41 -19.94 -25.84
N PRO A 598 -43.49 -20.58 -26.59
CA PRO A 598 -42.13 -20.83 -26.09
C PRO A 598 -41.31 -19.54 -26.06
N ILE A 599 -40.69 -19.26 -24.92
CA ILE A 599 -39.72 -18.18 -24.74
C ILE A 599 -38.32 -18.78 -24.92
N ASP A 600 -37.85 -18.80 -26.16
CA ASP A 600 -36.57 -19.37 -26.60
C ASP A 600 -35.55 -18.29 -27.03
N PHE A 601 -35.70 -17.08 -26.50
CA PHE A 601 -34.91 -15.90 -26.84
C PHE A 601 -34.43 -15.15 -25.59
N MET A 602 -33.44 -14.27 -25.76
CA MET A 602 -33.00 -13.36 -24.71
C MET A 602 -32.71 -11.97 -25.25
N VAL A 603 -32.75 -10.96 -24.38
CA VAL A 603 -32.42 -9.57 -24.70
C VAL A 603 -31.02 -9.23 -24.17
N GLN A 604 -30.12 -8.85 -25.06
CA GLN A 604 -28.80 -8.32 -24.72
C GLN A 604 -28.80 -6.80 -24.92
N PHE A 605 -28.30 -6.07 -23.93
CA PHE A 605 -28.11 -4.63 -24.06
C PHE A 605 -26.75 -4.35 -24.70
N LYS A 606 -26.68 -3.31 -25.53
CA LYS A 606 -25.47 -2.81 -26.18
C LYS A 606 -25.50 -1.30 -26.32
N GLU A 607 -24.34 -0.72 -26.58
CA GLU A 607 -24.16 0.71 -26.84
C GLU A 607 -25.15 1.26 -27.87
N ASN A 608 -25.64 2.47 -27.62
CA ASN A 608 -26.44 3.23 -28.58
C ASN A 608 -25.57 4.31 -29.20
N GLU A 609 -25.70 4.55 -30.51
CA GLU A 609 -24.90 5.56 -31.22
C GLU A 609 -25.13 6.98 -30.70
N ASN A 610 -26.29 7.23 -30.09
CA ASN A 610 -26.66 8.54 -29.53
C ASN A 610 -26.47 8.64 -28.00
N GLN A 611 -25.90 7.61 -27.36
CA GLN A 611 -25.66 7.65 -25.92
C GLN A 611 -24.64 8.74 -25.57
N GLN A 612 -24.87 9.45 -24.46
CA GLN A 612 -23.98 10.48 -23.93
C GLN A 612 -23.05 9.93 -22.85
N TYR A 613 -23.49 8.90 -22.12
CA TYR A 613 -22.74 8.31 -21.02
C TYR A 613 -22.33 6.87 -21.31
N GLY A 614 -21.73 6.23 -20.32
CA GLY A 614 -21.01 4.97 -20.47
C GLY A 614 -21.93 3.78 -20.55
N PHE A 615 -21.50 2.79 -21.32
CA PHE A 615 -22.00 1.43 -21.25
C PHE A 615 -20.79 0.51 -21.19
N ASP A 616 -20.86 -0.52 -20.36
CA ASP A 616 -19.74 -1.41 -20.13
C ASP A 616 -20.23 -2.81 -19.80
N PHE A 617 -19.57 -3.80 -20.38
CA PHE A 617 -19.93 -5.20 -20.25
C PHE A 617 -18.66 -6.03 -20.01
N LYS A 618 -18.82 -7.26 -19.53
CA LYS A 618 -17.69 -8.11 -19.21
C LYS A 618 -16.92 -8.53 -20.48
N GLN A 619 -15.85 -7.82 -20.81
CA GLN A 619 -14.97 -8.12 -21.95
C GLN A 619 -13.89 -9.17 -21.63
N HIS A 620 -13.42 -9.23 -20.37
CA HIS A 620 -12.32 -10.10 -19.94
C HIS A 620 -12.71 -10.97 -18.74
N GLU A 621 -12.26 -12.22 -18.70
CA GLU A 621 -12.54 -13.14 -17.58
C GLU A 621 -11.93 -12.67 -16.25
N ALA A 622 -10.81 -11.93 -16.28
CA ALA A 622 -10.22 -11.31 -15.09
C ALA A 622 -11.21 -10.38 -14.36
N LEU A 623 -12.21 -9.86 -15.08
CA LEU A 623 -13.24 -8.98 -14.53
C LEU A 623 -14.49 -9.74 -14.02
N SER A 624 -14.55 -11.07 -14.11
CA SER A 624 -15.73 -11.86 -13.75
C SER A 624 -16.26 -11.64 -12.33
N SER A 625 -15.40 -11.27 -11.36
CA SER A 625 -15.83 -10.93 -9.99
C SER A 625 -16.51 -9.57 -9.85
N ARG A 626 -16.42 -8.71 -10.88
CA ARG A 626 -16.95 -7.34 -10.91
C ARG A 626 -18.29 -7.22 -11.67
N TYR A 627 -18.71 -8.28 -12.38
CA TYR A 627 -20.01 -8.33 -13.06
C TYR A 627 -20.84 -9.47 -12.49
N GLU A 628 -22.10 -9.16 -12.17
CA GLU A 628 -23.05 -10.16 -11.71
C GLU A 628 -23.46 -11.08 -12.87
N GLN A 629 -23.68 -12.35 -12.55
CA GLN A 629 -24.09 -13.37 -13.52
C GLN A 629 -25.41 -14.01 -13.09
N MET A 630 -26.27 -14.29 -14.07
CA MET A 630 -27.53 -15.01 -13.88
C MET A 630 -27.76 -16.01 -15.01
N GLN A 631 -28.80 -16.84 -14.92
CA GLN A 631 -29.23 -17.69 -16.02
C GLN A 631 -30.51 -17.14 -16.64
N ILE A 632 -30.51 -16.99 -17.96
CA ILE A 632 -31.68 -16.65 -18.75
C ILE A 632 -31.83 -17.77 -19.78
N ASN A 633 -32.95 -18.49 -19.74
CA ASN A 633 -33.20 -19.67 -20.59
C ASN A 633 -32.10 -20.75 -20.55
N GLY A 634 -31.45 -20.92 -19.40
CA GLY A 634 -30.38 -21.91 -19.20
C GLY A 634 -29.02 -21.49 -19.77
N GLU A 635 -28.90 -20.31 -20.36
CA GLU A 635 -27.64 -19.71 -20.78
C GLU A 635 -27.12 -18.73 -19.72
N ASN A 636 -25.79 -18.68 -19.56
CA ASN A 636 -25.16 -17.74 -18.63
C ASN A 636 -25.22 -16.32 -19.20
N TYR A 637 -25.78 -15.40 -18.41
CA TYR A 637 -25.93 -13.99 -18.75
C TYR A 637 -25.12 -13.14 -17.78
N SER A 638 -24.12 -12.40 -18.28
CA SER A 638 -23.36 -11.41 -17.49
C SER A 638 -24.07 -10.06 -17.61
N ILE A 639 -24.48 -9.49 -16.48
CA ILE A 639 -25.28 -8.26 -16.47
C ILE A 639 -24.37 -7.06 -16.78
N PRO A 640 -24.61 -6.31 -17.87
CA PRO A 640 -23.84 -5.11 -18.21
C PRO A 640 -24.21 -3.92 -17.32
N TRP A 641 -23.41 -2.86 -17.41
CA TRP A 641 -23.57 -1.60 -16.69
C TRP A 641 -23.79 -0.43 -17.65
N LYS A 642 -24.64 0.49 -17.25
CA LYS A 642 -24.81 1.82 -17.84
C LYS A 642 -24.48 2.87 -16.79
N SER A 643 -23.76 3.92 -17.15
CA SER A 643 -23.66 5.13 -16.33
C SER A 643 -24.62 6.19 -16.85
N ILE A 644 -25.07 7.06 -15.95
CA ILE A 644 -25.88 8.21 -16.30
C ILE A 644 -25.55 9.36 -15.34
N LYS A 645 -25.63 10.59 -15.82
CA LYS A 645 -25.55 11.76 -14.96
C LYS A 645 -26.83 11.88 -14.13
N MET A 646 -26.68 12.26 -12.87
CA MET A 646 -27.81 12.54 -11.98
C MET A 646 -28.79 13.53 -12.62
N GLY A 647 -30.08 13.14 -12.66
CA GLY A 647 -31.16 13.96 -13.25
C GLY A 647 -31.17 14.04 -14.78
N SER A 648 -30.47 13.16 -15.49
CA SER A 648 -30.48 13.09 -16.96
C SER A 648 -31.08 11.77 -17.45
N THR A 649 -31.45 11.71 -18.74
CA THR A 649 -31.83 10.49 -19.46
C THR A 649 -30.72 10.09 -20.44
N ASP A 650 -30.63 8.81 -20.83
CA ASP A 650 -29.64 8.35 -21.81
C ASP A 650 -30.16 7.11 -22.57
N PRO A 651 -30.03 7.01 -23.91
CA PRO A 651 -30.50 5.83 -24.64
C PRO A 651 -29.56 4.63 -24.48
N ILE A 652 -30.13 3.43 -24.56
CA ILE A 652 -29.41 2.15 -24.72
C ILE A 652 -30.08 1.30 -25.79
N THR A 653 -29.32 0.47 -26.49
CA THR A 653 -29.88 -0.44 -27.49
C THR A 653 -30.14 -1.80 -26.84
N ALA A 654 -31.35 -2.34 -27.02
CA ALA A 654 -31.72 -3.70 -26.67
C ALA A 654 -31.78 -4.54 -27.94
N GLU A 655 -31.02 -5.63 -28.00
CA GLU A 655 -30.94 -6.57 -29.12
C GLU A 655 -31.55 -7.92 -28.73
N ILE A 656 -32.41 -8.46 -29.59
CA ILE A 656 -32.99 -9.80 -29.41
C ILE A 656 -32.05 -10.87 -29.96
N ILE A 657 -31.78 -11.90 -29.17
CA ILE A 657 -31.00 -13.08 -29.57
C ILE A 657 -31.96 -14.27 -29.70
N GLY A 658 -31.95 -14.92 -30.86
CA GLY A 658 -32.78 -16.11 -31.15
C GLY A 658 -34.03 -15.84 -32.00
N LYS A 659 -34.28 -14.58 -32.41
CA LYS A 659 -35.38 -14.18 -33.31
C LYS A 659 -34.89 -13.28 -34.45
N ASP A 660 -35.61 -13.27 -35.55
CA ASP A 660 -35.34 -12.43 -36.74
C ASP A 660 -35.99 -11.03 -36.64
N GLU A 661 -36.86 -10.80 -35.66
CA GLU A 661 -37.59 -9.56 -35.41
C GLU A 661 -37.80 -9.37 -33.90
N PHE A 662 -37.75 -8.12 -33.42
CA PHE A 662 -37.91 -7.76 -32.01
C PHE A 662 -39.38 -7.94 -31.58
N PRO A 663 -39.71 -8.88 -30.68
CA PRO A 663 -41.09 -9.16 -30.32
C PRO A 663 -41.77 -7.99 -29.57
N ASP A 664 -43.00 -7.66 -29.94
CA ASP A 664 -43.80 -6.62 -29.26
C ASP A 664 -44.24 -7.01 -27.85
N MET A 665 -44.19 -8.31 -27.51
CA MET A 665 -44.50 -8.85 -26.17
C MET A 665 -43.44 -8.54 -25.11
N ILE A 666 -42.31 -7.93 -25.49
CA ILE A 666 -41.20 -7.62 -24.57
C ILE A 666 -41.38 -6.20 -24.04
N GLY A 667 -41.55 -6.08 -22.73
CA GLY A 667 -41.53 -4.82 -21.99
C GLY A 667 -40.19 -4.56 -21.33
N PHE A 668 -39.92 -3.30 -21.01
CA PHE A 668 -38.76 -2.87 -20.24
C PHE A 668 -39.24 -2.08 -19.04
N ARG A 669 -38.70 -2.39 -17.85
CA ARG A 669 -39.05 -1.67 -16.63
C ARG A 669 -37.84 -1.45 -15.73
N ASN A 670 -37.89 -0.39 -14.96
CA ASN A 670 -37.07 -0.20 -13.77
C ASN A 670 -37.94 -0.45 -12.51
N LEU A 671 -37.49 -0.05 -11.31
CA LEU A 671 -38.28 -0.20 -10.09
C LEU A 671 -39.51 0.72 -10.05
N SER A 672 -39.48 1.78 -10.84
CA SER A 672 -40.40 2.92 -10.74
C SER A 672 -41.48 2.94 -11.83
N SER A 673 -41.17 2.40 -13.01
CA SER A 673 -42.03 2.51 -14.21
C SER A 673 -41.59 1.58 -15.34
N ASN A 674 -42.46 1.41 -16.33
CA ASN A 674 -42.06 0.94 -17.64
C ASN A 674 -41.30 2.03 -18.40
N LEU A 675 -40.26 1.60 -19.10
CA LEU A 675 -39.39 2.47 -19.89
C LEU A 675 -39.88 2.53 -21.32
N ALA A 676 -39.85 3.71 -21.91
CA ALA A 676 -40.20 3.86 -23.30
C ALA A 676 -39.16 3.25 -24.24
N THR A 677 -39.69 2.83 -25.38
CA THR A 677 -38.92 2.21 -26.45
C THR A 677 -39.19 2.87 -27.78
N ASN A 678 -38.12 3.11 -28.53
CA ASN A 678 -38.17 3.63 -29.89
C ASN A 678 -37.74 2.54 -30.88
N PRO A 679 -38.33 2.49 -32.08
CA PRO A 679 -37.88 1.58 -33.14
C PRO A 679 -36.40 1.80 -33.48
N SER A 680 -35.65 0.72 -33.70
CA SER A 680 -34.31 0.79 -34.30
C SER A 680 -34.40 0.65 -35.83
N GLU A 681 -33.33 1.05 -36.55
CA GLU A 681 -33.19 0.74 -37.97
C GLU A 681 -33.12 -0.78 -38.23
N SER A 682 -32.63 -1.54 -37.23
CA SER A 682 -32.55 -3.00 -37.29
C SER A 682 -33.85 -3.63 -36.80
N PRO A 683 -34.41 -4.63 -37.52
CA PRO A 683 -35.63 -5.32 -37.10
C PRO A 683 -35.43 -6.13 -35.80
N THR A 684 -34.20 -6.42 -35.40
CA THR A 684 -33.86 -7.19 -34.18
C THR A 684 -33.49 -6.29 -33.00
N GLU A 685 -33.72 -4.99 -33.08
CA GLU A 685 -33.31 -4.04 -32.04
C GLU A 685 -34.42 -3.05 -31.69
N LYS A 686 -34.41 -2.59 -30.43
CA LYS A 686 -35.16 -1.43 -29.97
C LYS A 686 -34.22 -0.51 -29.19
N THR A 687 -34.44 0.79 -29.28
CA THR A 687 -33.77 1.76 -28.38
C THR A 687 -34.63 1.90 -27.13
N VAL A 688 -34.03 1.80 -25.95
CA VAL A 688 -34.68 1.98 -24.66
C VAL A 688 -34.12 3.25 -24.04
N THR A 689 -35.00 4.18 -23.62
CA THR A 689 -34.56 5.41 -22.95
C THR A 689 -34.38 5.13 -21.47
N ILE A 690 -33.15 5.27 -20.96
CA ILE A 690 -32.83 5.04 -19.56
C ILE A 690 -33.05 6.30 -18.76
N GLN A 691 -33.83 6.14 -17.69
CA GLN A 691 -34.02 7.14 -16.65
C GLN A 691 -34.08 6.42 -15.31
N THR A 692 -33.57 7.08 -14.27
CA THR A 692 -33.56 6.55 -12.91
C THR A 692 -33.58 7.71 -11.92
N THR A 693 -34.15 7.49 -10.74
CA THR A 693 -34.18 8.47 -9.64
C THR A 693 -33.36 8.00 -8.43
N THR A 694 -32.77 6.80 -8.50
CA THR A 694 -31.94 6.21 -7.44
C THR A 694 -30.48 6.15 -7.86
N GLU A 695 -29.56 6.19 -6.87
CA GLU A 695 -28.12 6.19 -7.15
C GLU A 695 -27.66 4.94 -7.93
N GLU A 696 -28.34 3.82 -7.76
CA GLU A 696 -28.15 2.57 -8.49
C GLU A 696 -29.52 1.89 -8.68
N GLU A 697 -29.75 1.32 -9.85
CA GLU A 697 -31.01 0.64 -10.21
C GLU A 697 -30.77 -0.48 -11.22
N GLU A 698 -31.76 -1.36 -11.37
CA GLU A 698 -31.76 -2.43 -12.35
C GLU A 698 -32.90 -2.25 -13.35
N ILE A 699 -32.58 -2.43 -14.63
CA ILE A 699 -33.53 -2.46 -15.72
C ILE A 699 -33.73 -3.90 -16.15
N THR A 700 -34.99 -4.30 -16.24
CA THR A 700 -35.39 -5.66 -16.57
C THR A 700 -36.16 -5.65 -17.88
N ALA A 701 -35.69 -6.41 -18.86
CA ALA A 701 -36.49 -6.77 -20.03
C ALA A 701 -37.31 -8.01 -19.68
N TYR A 702 -38.62 -7.96 -19.88
CA TYR A 702 -39.54 -9.00 -19.41
C TYR A 702 -40.65 -9.30 -20.43
N VAL A 703 -41.24 -10.49 -20.28
CA VAL A 703 -42.44 -10.93 -21.02
C VAL A 703 -43.51 -11.32 -20.00
N LEU A 704 -44.76 -10.93 -20.26
CA LEU A 704 -45.91 -11.33 -19.44
C LEU A 704 -46.53 -12.59 -20.05
N GLN A 705 -46.54 -13.70 -19.32
CA GLN A 705 -47.07 -14.99 -19.79
C GLN A 705 -48.15 -15.53 -18.84
N GLU A 706 -49.23 -16.03 -19.41
CA GLU A 706 -50.23 -16.80 -18.70
C GLU A 706 -49.61 -18.09 -18.15
N SER A 707 -49.74 -18.34 -16.86
CA SER A 707 -49.39 -19.60 -16.21
C SER A 707 -50.66 -20.18 -15.60
N THR A 708 -50.94 -21.45 -15.91
CA THR A 708 -52.08 -22.14 -15.31
C THR A 708 -51.59 -22.95 -14.12
N ASN A 709 -52.08 -22.64 -12.93
CA ASN A 709 -51.74 -23.37 -11.71
C ASN A 709 -52.33 -24.81 -11.72
N GLU A 710 -51.94 -25.66 -10.77
CA GLU A 710 -52.41 -27.06 -10.70
C GLU A 710 -53.94 -27.20 -10.53
N GLU A 711 -54.63 -26.11 -10.18
CA GLU A 711 -56.07 -26.02 -9.95
C GLU A 711 -56.84 -25.57 -11.21
N GLY A 712 -56.14 -25.14 -12.27
CA GLY A 712 -56.74 -24.71 -13.53
C GLY A 712 -57.08 -23.22 -13.62
N GLU A 713 -56.63 -22.42 -12.65
CA GLU A 713 -56.73 -20.96 -12.70
C GLU A 713 -55.53 -20.38 -13.45
N THR A 714 -55.82 -19.42 -14.36
CA THR A 714 -54.81 -18.77 -15.20
C THR A 714 -54.40 -17.44 -14.58
N GLU A 715 -53.12 -17.31 -14.22
CA GLU A 715 -52.50 -16.10 -13.67
C GLU A 715 -51.44 -15.56 -14.62
N GLU A 716 -51.11 -14.27 -14.52
CA GLU A 716 -50.08 -13.64 -15.34
C GLU A 716 -48.74 -13.62 -14.58
N VAL A 717 -47.69 -14.14 -15.22
CA VAL A 717 -46.35 -14.26 -14.64
C VAL A 717 -45.35 -13.47 -15.49
N SER A 718 -44.54 -12.65 -14.84
CA SER A 718 -43.45 -11.90 -15.48
C SER A 718 -42.19 -12.76 -15.59
N ILE A 719 -41.74 -13.02 -16.81
CA ILE A 719 -40.53 -13.80 -17.12
C ILE A 719 -39.42 -12.85 -17.56
N THR A 720 -38.29 -12.87 -16.85
CA THR A 720 -37.12 -12.05 -17.18
C THR A 720 -36.37 -12.62 -18.38
N VAL A 721 -36.22 -11.80 -19.42
CA VAL A 721 -35.52 -12.15 -20.66
C VAL A 721 -34.24 -11.33 -20.90
N GLY A 722 -33.95 -10.32 -20.08
CA GLY A 722 -32.70 -9.56 -20.10
C GLY A 722 -32.58 -8.63 -18.90
N LYS A 723 -31.36 -8.21 -18.54
CA LYS A 723 -31.13 -7.34 -17.38
C LYS A 723 -29.96 -6.37 -17.60
N LEU A 724 -30.05 -5.15 -17.07
CA LEU A 724 -29.02 -4.11 -17.15
C LEU A 724 -28.93 -3.42 -15.78
N LYS A 725 -27.71 -3.13 -15.30
CA LYS A 725 -27.53 -2.26 -14.13
C LYS A 725 -27.25 -0.84 -14.55
N VAL A 726 -27.81 0.12 -13.84
CA VAL A 726 -27.62 1.56 -14.08
C VAL A 726 -27.05 2.19 -12.84
N LYS A 727 -25.98 2.98 -12.99
CA LYS A 727 -25.35 3.74 -11.92
C LYS A 727 -25.41 5.23 -12.23
N GLN A 728 -25.95 6.02 -11.30
CA GLN A 728 -25.90 7.47 -11.39
C GLN A 728 -24.61 8.02 -10.78
N TYR A 729 -24.00 9.00 -11.46
CA TYR A 729 -22.88 9.77 -10.93
C TYR A 729 -23.16 11.28 -10.98
N GLU A 730 -22.57 12.01 -10.05
CA GLU A 730 -22.51 13.48 -10.10
C GLU A 730 -21.52 13.92 -11.19
N LEU A 731 -21.75 15.06 -11.83
CA LEU A 731 -20.83 15.57 -12.85
C LEU A 731 -19.53 16.11 -12.23
N ILE A 732 -18.38 15.53 -12.59
CA ILE A 732 -17.05 16.06 -12.23
C ILE A 732 -16.55 17.00 -13.33
N ARG A 733 -16.17 18.23 -12.97
CA ARG A 733 -15.47 19.17 -13.85
C ARG A 733 -14.02 19.39 -13.41
N LYS A 734 -13.07 19.31 -14.35
CA LYS A 734 -11.63 19.54 -14.12
C LYS A 734 -11.03 20.48 -15.17
N ASN A 735 -10.03 21.25 -14.78
CA ASN A 735 -9.40 22.24 -15.66
C ASN A 735 -8.00 21.78 -16.11
N ILE A 736 -7.70 21.92 -17.40
CA ILE A 736 -6.38 21.70 -17.98
C ILE A 736 -5.85 23.01 -18.57
N VAL A 737 -4.55 23.23 -18.41
CA VAL A 737 -3.79 24.30 -19.06
C VAL A 737 -2.69 23.67 -19.89
N LEU A 738 -2.80 23.76 -21.22
CA LEU A 738 -1.75 23.39 -22.15
C LEU A 738 -0.66 24.47 -22.16
N VAL A 739 0.58 24.05 -21.94
CA VAL A 739 1.75 24.93 -21.90
C VAL A 739 2.71 24.53 -23.02
N PRO A 740 2.72 25.24 -24.17
CA PRO A 740 3.70 24.99 -25.22
C PRO A 740 5.09 25.39 -24.72
N ILE A 741 6.06 24.48 -24.82
CA ILE A 741 7.47 24.76 -24.51
C ILE A 741 8.18 25.23 -25.76
N ASN A 742 8.88 26.36 -25.69
CA ASN A 742 9.58 26.96 -26.83
C ASN A 742 8.67 27.11 -28.06
N SER A 743 8.95 26.38 -29.15
CA SER A 743 8.18 26.45 -30.39
C SER A 743 7.20 25.30 -30.59
N ALA A 744 6.97 24.49 -29.54
CA ALA A 744 6.15 23.29 -29.60
C ALA A 744 4.72 23.60 -30.05
N GLN A 745 4.25 22.86 -31.06
CA GLN A 745 2.90 22.99 -31.58
C GLN A 745 1.90 22.21 -30.72
N ILE A 746 0.94 22.92 -30.11
CA ILE A 746 -0.13 22.32 -29.30
C ILE A 746 -1.42 22.09 -30.12
N PRO A 747 -2.27 21.11 -29.73
CA PRO A 747 -3.56 20.88 -30.37
C PRO A 747 -4.51 22.05 -30.14
N ASN A 748 -5.58 22.09 -30.94
CA ASN A 748 -6.66 23.04 -30.70
C ASN A 748 -7.35 22.71 -29.37
N ALA A 749 -7.34 23.65 -28.43
CA ALA A 749 -7.91 23.44 -27.09
C ALA A 749 -9.38 23.00 -27.12
N SER A 750 -10.20 23.53 -28.04
CA SER A 750 -11.61 23.16 -28.14
C SER A 750 -11.81 21.74 -28.68
N LEU A 751 -11.02 21.32 -29.67
CA LEU A 751 -11.07 19.94 -30.18
C LEU A 751 -10.56 18.94 -29.14
N LEU A 752 -9.46 19.27 -28.45
CA LEU A 752 -8.95 18.43 -27.37
C LEU A 752 -9.98 18.30 -26.24
N GLN A 753 -10.71 19.37 -25.92
CA GLN A 753 -11.77 19.34 -24.93
C GLN A 753 -12.90 18.38 -25.34
N GLU A 754 -13.37 18.47 -26.58
CA GLU A 754 -14.41 17.60 -27.12
C GLU A 754 -13.98 16.11 -27.06
N GLU A 755 -12.75 15.82 -27.50
CA GLU A 755 -12.20 14.46 -27.47
C GLU A 755 -12.01 13.95 -26.03
N LEU A 756 -11.48 14.76 -25.11
CA LEU A 756 -11.34 14.36 -23.70
C LEU A 756 -12.69 14.13 -23.02
N ASN A 757 -13.70 14.93 -23.33
CA ASN A 757 -15.05 14.77 -22.78
C ASN A 757 -15.76 13.55 -23.35
N SER A 758 -15.43 13.14 -24.58
CA SER A 758 -15.86 11.86 -25.14
C SER A 758 -15.22 10.67 -24.39
N ILE A 759 -13.90 10.73 -24.12
CA ILE A 759 -13.16 9.66 -23.41
C ILE A 759 -13.63 9.49 -21.96
N TYR A 760 -13.84 10.60 -21.25
CA TYR A 760 -14.20 10.59 -19.82
C TYR A 760 -15.71 10.70 -19.56
N GLY A 761 -16.52 10.93 -20.60
CA GLY A 761 -17.97 10.95 -20.58
C GLY A 761 -18.60 9.68 -19.99
N PRO A 762 -18.08 8.47 -20.26
CA PRO A 762 -18.51 7.24 -19.61
C PRO A 762 -18.43 7.27 -18.07
N ALA A 763 -17.50 8.03 -17.51
CA ALA A 763 -17.35 8.24 -16.08
C ALA A 763 -18.00 9.56 -15.61
N VAL A 764 -18.92 10.15 -16.39
CA VAL A 764 -19.63 11.41 -16.09
C VAL A 764 -18.66 12.53 -15.68
N THR A 765 -17.61 12.70 -16.49
CA THR A 765 -16.51 13.61 -16.20
C THR A 765 -16.20 14.49 -17.41
N GLU A 766 -16.15 15.80 -17.17
CA GLU A 766 -15.86 16.84 -18.16
C GLU A 766 -14.54 17.56 -17.82
N TRP A 767 -13.78 17.86 -18.88
CA TRP A 767 -12.58 18.66 -18.87
C TRP A 767 -12.86 20.03 -19.51
N GLU A 768 -12.29 21.08 -18.92
CA GLU A 768 -12.20 22.41 -19.52
C GLU A 768 -10.75 22.65 -19.94
N VAL A 769 -10.50 22.77 -21.25
CA VAL A 769 -9.15 22.92 -21.79
C VAL A 769 -8.87 24.38 -22.12
N SER A 770 -7.84 24.91 -21.49
CA SER A 770 -7.28 26.22 -21.79
C SER A 770 -5.83 26.09 -22.24
N GLN A 771 -5.29 27.14 -22.87
CA GLN A 771 -3.90 27.17 -23.29
C GLN A 771 -3.22 28.48 -22.87
N GLU A 772 -1.94 28.40 -22.57
CA GLU A 772 -1.11 29.58 -22.33
C GLU A 772 -0.95 30.42 -23.61
N LYS A 773 -1.08 31.74 -23.47
CA LYS A 773 -1.07 32.67 -24.62
C LYS A 773 0.29 32.79 -25.29
N GLU A 774 1.36 32.67 -24.50
CA GLU A 774 2.74 32.77 -24.96
C GLU A 774 3.47 31.48 -24.54
N PRO A 775 4.31 30.91 -25.42
CA PRO A 775 5.11 29.75 -25.08
C PRO A 775 6.03 29.99 -23.89
N TYR A 776 6.29 28.93 -23.13
CA TYR A 776 7.23 28.97 -22.02
C TYR A 776 8.64 28.66 -22.55
N GLU A 777 9.49 29.68 -22.57
CA GLU A 777 10.85 29.62 -23.11
C GLU A 777 11.81 28.93 -22.13
N VAL A 778 12.43 27.84 -22.55
CA VAL A 778 13.30 26.96 -21.76
C VAL A 778 14.57 26.64 -22.56
N PRO A 779 15.77 26.87 -22.00
CA PRO A 779 17.04 26.51 -22.63
C PRO A 779 17.17 25.02 -23.00
N ALA A 780 17.77 24.73 -24.15
CA ALA A 780 17.89 23.36 -24.69
C ALA A 780 18.67 22.41 -23.76
N ASP A 781 19.67 22.91 -23.03
CA ASP A 781 20.46 22.12 -22.06
C ASP A 781 19.64 21.63 -20.86
N ILE A 782 18.57 22.34 -20.50
CA ILE A 782 17.63 21.90 -19.46
C ILE A 782 16.66 20.86 -20.03
N LEU A 783 16.27 20.99 -21.31
CA LEU A 783 15.36 20.05 -21.97
C LEU A 783 16.03 18.70 -22.27
N GLU A 784 17.26 18.71 -22.77
CA GLU A 784 18.08 17.52 -23.04
C GLU A 784 18.35 16.68 -21.78
N THR A 785 18.29 17.30 -20.60
CA THR A 785 18.48 16.62 -19.31
C THR A 785 17.18 16.51 -18.52
N LEU A 786 16.03 16.86 -19.09
CA LEU A 786 14.77 16.99 -18.35
C LEU A 786 14.35 15.66 -17.73
N ASP A 787 14.44 14.59 -18.52
CA ASP A 787 14.15 13.19 -18.15
C ASP A 787 15.40 12.45 -17.64
N GLU A 788 16.56 13.12 -17.52
CA GLU A 788 17.80 12.52 -17.00
C GLU A 788 17.97 12.72 -15.49
N GLY A 789 18.21 11.62 -14.76
CA GLY A 789 18.75 11.62 -13.40
C GLY A 789 18.08 10.64 -12.44
N GLU A 790 18.71 10.38 -11.29
CA GLU A 790 18.11 9.54 -10.25
C GLU A 790 16.84 10.20 -9.68
N SER A 791 15.70 9.56 -9.93
CA SER A 791 14.57 9.59 -9.02
C SER A 791 14.97 8.87 -7.75
N GLY A 792 15.54 9.62 -6.81
CA GLY A 792 15.73 9.06 -5.47
C GLY A 792 14.41 8.53 -4.94
N ILE A 793 14.48 7.55 -4.03
CA ILE A 793 13.44 6.71 -3.37
C ILE A 793 12.24 7.51 -2.75
N PHE A 794 12.16 8.82 -2.98
CA PHE A 794 11.18 9.75 -2.41
C PHE A 794 10.72 10.84 -3.42
N ALA A 795 10.86 10.65 -4.73
CA ALA A 795 10.53 11.68 -5.71
C ALA A 795 9.79 11.14 -6.94
N SER A 796 8.50 11.48 -7.06
CA SER A 796 7.64 11.19 -8.23
C SER A 796 8.06 11.91 -9.53
N PHE A 797 9.25 12.49 -9.59
CA PHE A 797 9.74 13.20 -10.76
C PHE A 797 11.27 13.25 -10.69
N PRO A 798 11.96 13.12 -11.84
CA PRO A 798 13.38 13.39 -11.95
C PRO A 798 13.72 14.76 -11.35
N LYS A 799 14.95 14.88 -10.83
CA LYS A 799 15.42 16.11 -10.17
C LYS A 799 15.24 17.36 -11.04
N ASN A 800 15.43 17.22 -12.35
CA ASN A 800 15.36 18.32 -13.30
C ASN A 800 13.90 18.74 -13.56
N MET A 801 12.96 17.80 -13.71
CA MET A 801 11.52 18.09 -13.75
C MET A 801 11.00 18.78 -12.47
N ARG A 802 11.45 18.37 -11.28
CA ARG A 802 11.08 19.07 -10.03
C ARG A 802 11.58 20.51 -9.98
N GLN A 803 12.76 20.77 -10.53
CA GLN A 803 13.29 22.12 -10.65
C GLN A 803 12.49 22.93 -11.67
N PHE A 804 12.20 22.35 -12.82
CA PHE A 804 11.37 22.94 -13.87
C PHE A 804 10.00 23.37 -13.32
N ASN A 805 9.27 22.47 -12.67
CA ASN A 805 7.94 22.74 -12.10
C ASN A 805 7.96 23.89 -11.09
N ARG A 806 9.01 23.96 -10.26
CA ARG A 806 9.18 25.05 -9.29
C ARG A 806 9.46 26.39 -9.97
N GLU A 807 10.20 26.40 -11.07
CA GLU A 807 10.53 27.61 -11.82
C GLU A 807 9.32 28.11 -12.62
N PHE A 808 8.60 27.22 -13.30
CA PHE A 808 7.33 27.54 -13.96
C PHE A 808 6.31 28.13 -12.97
N LYS A 809 6.11 27.50 -11.82
CA LYS A 809 5.20 28.03 -10.79
C LYS A 809 5.60 29.42 -10.29
N ARG A 810 6.90 29.75 -10.27
CA ARG A 810 7.41 31.08 -9.86
C ARG A 810 7.30 32.12 -10.96
N SER A 811 7.21 31.72 -12.23
CA SER A 811 7.11 32.63 -13.36
C SER A 811 5.68 33.12 -13.60
N LYS A 812 4.68 32.45 -13.01
CA LYS A 812 3.25 32.80 -13.12
C LYS A 812 2.78 33.69 -11.95
N ASP A 813 2.18 34.83 -12.28
CA ASP A 813 1.58 35.74 -11.30
C ASP A 813 0.27 35.16 -10.71
N ASN A 814 -0.51 34.42 -11.51
CA ASN A 814 -1.78 33.79 -11.14
C ASN A 814 -1.76 32.29 -11.47
N PHE A 815 -0.93 31.54 -10.75
CA PHE A 815 -0.92 30.08 -10.85
C PHE A 815 -2.22 29.49 -10.27
N ASP A 816 -2.98 28.75 -11.07
CA ASP A 816 -4.16 28.02 -10.62
C ASP A 816 -3.71 26.74 -9.91
N LYS A 817 -4.05 26.60 -8.64
CA LYS A 817 -3.65 25.46 -7.82
C LYS A 817 -4.51 24.23 -8.03
N ASP A 818 -5.67 24.39 -8.67
CA ASP A 818 -6.69 23.36 -8.86
C ASP A 818 -6.73 22.87 -10.33
N ALA A 819 -5.94 23.49 -11.23
CA ALA A 819 -5.78 23.08 -12.62
C ALA A 819 -4.59 22.13 -12.84
N TYR A 820 -4.69 21.30 -13.88
CA TYR A 820 -3.62 20.43 -14.37
C TYR A 820 -2.85 21.13 -15.49
N TYR A 821 -1.52 21.14 -15.41
CA TYR A 821 -0.65 21.78 -16.38
C TYR A 821 0.10 20.71 -17.18
N LEU A 822 -0.13 20.70 -18.50
CA LEU A 822 0.55 19.77 -19.41
C LEU A 822 1.57 20.55 -20.23
N PHE A 823 2.85 20.25 -20.01
CA PHE A 823 3.96 20.82 -20.77
C PHE A 823 4.13 20.04 -22.06
N VAL A 824 3.93 20.69 -23.20
CA VAL A 824 4.07 20.06 -24.51
C VAL A 824 5.44 20.39 -25.09
N LEU A 825 6.22 19.35 -25.36
CA LEU A 825 7.58 19.45 -25.89
C LEU A 825 7.63 18.89 -27.32
N GLU A 826 8.42 19.53 -28.16
CA GLU A 826 8.70 19.12 -29.54
C GLU A 826 10.22 19.05 -29.71
N GLY A 827 10.74 17.86 -30.04
CA GLY A 827 12.14 17.48 -30.03
C GLY A 827 12.38 16.13 -29.35
N ASP A 828 13.52 15.53 -29.71
CA ASP A 828 14.01 14.26 -29.17
C ASP A 828 14.63 14.47 -27.78
N TYR A 829 13.77 14.53 -26.75
CA TYR A 829 14.15 14.82 -25.36
C TYR A 829 13.88 13.67 -24.38
N SER A 830 13.15 12.65 -24.81
CA SER A 830 12.80 11.44 -24.05
C SER A 830 12.44 10.35 -25.06
N ASP A 831 12.49 9.07 -24.65
CA ASP A 831 11.96 7.94 -25.43
C ASP A 831 10.47 7.67 -25.11
N LYS A 832 9.87 8.44 -24.19
CA LYS A 832 8.47 8.30 -23.74
C LYS A 832 7.56 9.24 -24.52
N ALA A 833 6.28 8.88 -24.65
CA ALA A 833 5.22 9.73 -25.21
C ALA A 833 4.70 10.74 -24.17
N GLY A 834 4.61 10.32 -22.91
CA GLY A 834 4.07 11.11 -21.82
C GLY A 834 4.58 10.66 -20.46
N ILE A 835 4.58 11.59 -19.50
CA ILE A 835 4.83 11.30 -18.08
C ILE A 835 3.92 12.16 -17.19
N MET A 836 3.11 11.51 -16.37
CA MET A 836 2.30 12.15 -15.33
C MET A 836 2.09 11.21 -14.13
N PRO A 837 2.85 11.39 -13.05
CA PRO A 837 2.74 10.55 -11.87
C PRO A 837 1.41 10.74 -11.13
N PHE A 838 1.01 9.72 -10.37
CA PHE A 838 -0.20 9.76 -9.55
C PHE A 838 -0.28 10.98 -8.65
N LYS A 839 -1.48 11.58 -8.59
CA LYS A 839 -1.80 12.73 -7.71
C LYS A 839 -0.92 13.97 -7.98
N ARG A 840 -0.40 14.12 -9.20
CA ARG A 840 0.37 15.30 -9.62
C ARG A 840 -0.42 16.18 -10.57
N GLN A 841 -0.21 17.49 -10.45
CA GLN A 841 -0.86 18.52 -11.26
C GLN A 841 -0.04 18.92 -12.50
N PHE A 842 1.14 18.32 -12.68
CA PHE A 842 2.05 18.60 -13.80
C PHE A 842 2.22 17.32 -14.59
N GLY A 843 2.13 17.41 -15.93
CA GLY A 843 2.43 16.32 -16.85
C GLY A 843 3.31 16.82 -17.99
N TYR A 844 4.09 15.93 -18.59
CA TYR A 844 4.98 16.23 -19.71
C TYR A 844 4.57 15.38 -20.91
N ILE A 845 4.33 16.00 -22.05
CA ILE A 845 3.92 15.32 -23.28
C ILE A 845 5.00 15.55 -24.34
N PHE A 846 5.64 14.47 -24.76
CA PHE A 846 6.68 14.48 -25.78
C PHE A 846 6.04 14.17 -27.12
N LYS A 847 5.68 15.23 -27.84
CA LYS A 847 4.82 15.16 -29.01
C LYS A 847 5.34 14.22 -30.09
N ASP A 848 6.65 14.21 -30.31
CA ASP A 848 7.26 13.44 -31.40
C ASP A 848 7.24 11.92 -31.16
N ASN A 849 6.96 11.48 -29.92
CA ASN A 849 6.83 10.07 -29.54
C ASN A 849 5.37 9.65 -29.27
N ALA A 850 4.42 10.58 -29.38
CA ALA A 850 3.02 10.31 -29.11
C ALA A 850 2.28 9.98 -30.41
N ASP A 851 2.06 8.68 -30.67
CA ASP A 851 1.34 8.20 -31.87
C ASP A 851 -0.06 8.82 -31.99
N ASN A 852 -0.80 8.85 -30.87
CA ASN A 852 -2.05 9.56 -30.75
C ASN A 852 -1.95 10.58 -29.60
N PHE A 853 -1.74 11.83 -29.98
CA PHE A 853 -1.47 12.92 -29.04
C PHE A 853 -2.58 13.13 -28.01
N THR A 854 -3.85 13.06 -28.42
CA THR A 854 -4.98 13.25 -27.51
C THR A 854 -5.10 12.07 -26.54
N LYS A 855 -4.96 10.83 -27.05
CA LYS A 855 -5.01 9.64 -26.20
C LYS A 855 -3.88 9.63 -25.18
N THR A 856 -2.65 10.03 -25.56
CA THR A 856 -1.54 10.18 -24.61
C THR A 856 -1.89 11.20 -23.53
N ILE A 857 -2.44 12.37 -23.88
CA ILE A 857 -2.91 13.35 -22.89
C ILE A 857 -3.96 12.73 -21.96
N ALA A 858 -4.95 12.04 -22.50
CA ALA A 858 -6.00 11.40 -21.73
C ALA A 858 -5.43 10.35 -20.76
N HIS A 859 -4.49 9.53 -21.22
CA HIS A 859 -3.80 8.51 -20.43
C HIS A 859 -3.00 9.13 -19.27
N GLU A 860 -2.22 10.16 -19.54
CA GLU A 860 -1.45 10.86 -18.50
C GLU A 860 -2.37 11.52 -17.44
N LEU A 861 -3.48 12.11 -17.88
CA LEU A 861 -4.47 12.68 -16.96
C LEU A 861 -5.13 11.61 -16.10
N ALA A 862 -5.35 10.39 -16.62
CA ALA A 862 -5.93 9.30 -15.87
C ALA A 862 -5.06 8.92 -14.67
N HIS A 863 -3.73 8.89 -14.86
CA HIS A 863 -2.76 8.75 -13.77
C HIS A 863 -2.85 9.93 -12.80
N GLY A 864 -2.58 11.14 -13.29
CA GLY A 864 -2.41 12.29 -12.41
C GLY A 864 -3.66 12.71 -11.64
N ALA A 865 -4.82 12.65 -12.29
CA ALA A 865 -6.10 13.10 -11.73
C ALA A 865 -6.88 12.01 -11.00
N PHE A 866 -6.89 10.79 -11.54
CA PHE A 866 -7.78 9.71 -11.09
C PHE A 866 -7.04 8.48 -10.53
N ARG A 867 -5.71 8.43 -10.64
CA ARG A 867 -4.87 7.33 -10.12
C ARG A 867 -5.23 5.98 -10.75
N LEU A 868 -5.66 5.99 -12.01
CA LEU A 868 -5.94 4.76 -12.74
C LEU A 868 -4.63 4.08 -13.10
N ARG A 869 -4.53 2.77 -12.87
CA ARG A 869 -3.36 1.96 -13.22
C ARG A 869 -3.47 1.39 -14.62
N HIS A 870 -2.36 0.93 -15.18
CA HIS A 870 -2.39 0.21 -16.44
C HIS A 870 -3.16 -1.10 -16.33
N THR A 871 -3.82 -1.51 -17.41
CA THR A 871 -4.53 -2.80 -17.46
C THR A 871 -3.60 -4.01 -17.31
N PHE A 872 -2.29 -3.80 -17.49
CA PHE A 872 -1.24 -4.82 -17.37
C PHE A 872 -0.41 -4.69 -16.08
N SER A 873 -0.76 -3.79 -15.16
CA SER A 873 -0.07 -3.63 -13.86
C SER A 873 -0.27 -4.86 -12.98
N GLU A 874 0.76 -5.29 -12.22
CA GLU A 874 0.71 -6.52 -11.41
C GLU A 874 -0.39 -6.51 -10.35
N GLU A 875 -0.66 -5.34 -9.77
CA GLU A 875 -1.57 -5.13 -8.63
C GLU A 875 -3.05 -5.11 -9.04
N GLY A 876 -3.33 -5.10 -10.34
CA GLY A 876 -4.66 -5.00 -10.93
C GLY A 876 -4.77 -5.61 -12.32
N PHE A 877 -3.95 -6.62 -12.63
CA PHE A 877 -3.79 -7.16 -13.98
C PHE A 877 -5.14 -7.64 -14.57
N ILE A 878 -5.52 -7.05 -15.69
CA ILE A 878 -6.71 -7.41 -16.48
C ILE A 878 -6.29 -8.11 -17.78
N ALA A 879 -5.31 -7.57 -18.48
CA ALA A 879 -4.90 -8.06 -19.80
C ALA A 879 -3.47 -7.60 -20.12
N SER A 880 -2.84 -8.24 -21.11
CA SER A 880 -1.48 -7.90 -21.54
C SER A 880 -1.42 -6.50 -22.16
N LYS A 881 -0.23 -5.90 -22.12
CA LYS A 881 0.05 -4.64 -22.83
C LYS A 881 -0.30 -4.75 -24.33
N ASN A 882 -0.86 -3.68 -24.87
CA ASN A 882 -1.35 -3.50 -26.23
C ASN A 882 -2.44 -4.49 -26.65
N SER A 883 -3.24 -5.01 -25.69
CA SER A 883 -4.25 -6.04 -25.98
C SER A 883 -5.68 -5.62 -25.73
N THR A 884 -5.89 -4.44 -25.14
CA THR A 884 -7.23 -3.90 -24.83
C THR A 884 -7.45 -2.56 -25.50
N ASP A 885 -8.72 -2.20 -25.67
CA ASP A 885 -9.13 -0.86 -26.10
C ASP A 885 -9.29 0.10 -24.90
N ASN A 886 -8.83 -0.30 -23.71
CA ASN A 886 -8.86 0.52 -22.50
C ASN A 886 -7.89 1.72 -22.60
N LEU A 887 -8.31 2.87 -22.06
CA LEU A 887 -7.49 4.09 -21.98
C LEU A 887 -6.14 3.84 -21.31
N MET A 888 -6.10 2.96 -20.30
CA MET A 888 -4.90 2.64 -19.53
C MET A 888 -4.02 1.55 -20.17
N ASP A 889 -4.30 1.16 -21.40
CA ASP A 889 -3.39 0.37 -22.23
C ASP A 889 -2.50 1.29 -23.08
N TYR A 890 -1.44 0.79 -23.73
CA TYR A 890 -0.59 1.57 -24.65
C TYR A 890 -1.04 1.50 -26.10
N ARG A 891 -2.13 0.78 -26.39
CA ARG A 891 -2.73 0.77 -27.71
C ARG A 891 -3.05 2.22 -28.14
N PRO A 892 -2.66 2.66 -29.36
CA PRO A 892 -2.81 4.06 -29.78
C PRO A 892 -4.27 4.53 -29.84
N ASP A 893 -5.19 3.62 -30.13
CA ASP A 893 -6.62 3.90 -30.33
C ASP A 893 -7.48 3.51 -29.12
N GLY A 894 -6.87 3.00 -28.03
CA GLY A 894 -7.61 2.59 -26.83
C GLY A 894 -8.04 3.79 -25.99
N THR A 895 -9.35 3.99 -25.86
CA THR A 895 -9.98 5.10 -25.13
C THR A 895 -11.01 4.68 -24.10
N ASP A 896 -11.30 3.39 -23.97
CA ASP A 896 -12.42 2.90 -23.17
C ASP A 896 -12.11 2.94 -21.67
N LEU A 897 -13.15 3.12 -20.86
CA LEU A 897 -13.09 2.98 -19.41
C LEU A 897 -14.06 1.89 -18.97
N TYR A 898 -13.59 0.95 -18.16
CA TYR A 898 -14.43 -0.08 -17.57
C TYR A 898 -15.21 0.46 -16.37
N LYS A 899 -16.32 -0.19 -15.98
CA LYS A 899 -17.20 0.26 -14.89
C LYS A 899 -16.47 0.57 -13.59
N TYR A 900 -15.51 -0.27 -13.19
CA TYR A 900 -14.77 -0.03 -11.96
C TYR A 900 -13.84 1.20 -12.06
N GLN A 901 -13.39 1.56 -13.27
CA GLN A 901 -12.62 2.80 -13.48
C GLN A 901 -13.54 4.01 -13.40
N TRP A 902 -14.81 3.90 -13.81
CA TRP A 902 -15.80 4.95 -13.54
C TRP A 902 -15.93 5.19 -12.03
N ASP A 903 -16.02 4.12 -11.24
CA ASP A 903 -16.05 4.23 -9.77
C ASP A 903 -14.77 4.91 -9.22
N LEU A 904 -13.60 4.53 -9.71
CA LEU A 904 -12.32 5.12 -9.28
C LEU A 904 -12.15 6.59 -9.70
N VAL A 905 -12.77 7.03 -10.79
CA VAL A 905 -12.80 8.45 -11.17
C VAL A 905 -13.56 9.27 -10.11
N HIS A 906 -14.65 8.74 -9.56
CA HIS A 906 -15.46 9.38 -8.52
C HIS A 906 -14.93 9.18 -7.10
N ASP A 907 -14.34 8.02 -6.81
CA ASP A 907 -13.68 7.70 -5.53
C ASP A 907 -12.27 7.11 -5.74
N PRO A 908 -11.25 7.96 -6.02
CA PRO A 908 -9.90 7.49 -6.30
C PRO A 908 -9.22 6.83 -5.10
N GLU A 909 -8.70 5.61 -5.30
CA GLU A 909 -8.03 4.79 -4.28
C GLU A 909 -7.01 5.56 -3.42
N SER A 910 -7.02 5.31 -2.11
CA SER A 910 -6.09 5.90 -1.15
C SER A 910 -4.68 5.32 -1.29
N MET A 911 -3.89 5.87 -2.20
CA MET A 911 -2.48 5.52 -2.33
C MET A 911 -1.61 6.15 -1.23
N ILE A 912 -0.77 5.34 -0.58
CA ILE A 912 0.27 5.80 0.36
C ILE A 912 1.46 6.24 -0.50
N GLY A 913 1.60 7.55 -0.75
CA GLY A 913 2.61 8.13 -1.65
C GLY A 913 4.08 8.05 -1.18
N TRP A 914 4.49 6.94 -0.57
CA TRP A 914 5.86 6.60 -0.17
C TRP A 914 6.46 5.45 -0.98
N PHE A 915 5.65 4.76 -1.79
CA PHE A 915 6.06 3.64 -2.67
C PHE A 915 5.28 3.72 -3.97
N GLU A 916 5.74 4.54 -4.92
CA GLU A 916 5.25 4.46 -6.30
C GLU A 916 6.47 4.66 -7.19
N ASP A 917 6.80 3.62 -7.94
CA ASP A 917 7.82 3.64 -8.98
C ASP A 917 7.37 4.56 -10.10
N ASP A 918 8.31 5.32 -10.68
CA ASP A 918 8.03 6.22 -11.79
C ASP A 918 7.44 5.48 -13.02
N GLU A 919 7.57 4.15 -13.08
CA GLU A 919 7.15 3.26 -14.16
C GLU A 919 5.63 3.23 -14.43
N GLU A 920 4.79 3.40 -13.39
CA GLU A 920 3.32 3.37 -13.57
C GLU A 920 2.79 4.61 -14.32
N GLY A 921 3.56 5.69 -14.43
CA GLY A 921 3.18 6.92 -15.12
C GLY A 921 3.91 7.17 -16.45
N GLU A 922 4.54 6.16 -17.06
CA GLU A 922 5.40 6.32 -18.25
C GLU A 922 4.81 5.65 -19.50
N MET A 923 4.16 6.41 -20.40
CA MET A 923 3.74 5.88 -21.71
C MET A 923 4.96 5.74 -22.65
N GLY A 924 5.73 4.66 -22.49
CA GLY A 924 6.92 4.33 -23.29
C GLY A 924 6.83 2.96 -23.97
N ASP A 925 7.35 2.88 -25.19
CA ASP A 925 7.36 1.67 -26.01
C ASP A 925 8.42 0.68 -25.49
N PHE A 926 8.12 0.03 -24.36
CA PHE A 926 8.95 -1.06 -23.83
C PHE A 926 8.86 -2.27 -24.75
N CYS A 927 9.72 -2.30 -25.77
CA CYS A 927 10.31 -3.56 -26.20
C CYS A 927 11.09 -4.11 -25.00
N THR A 928 10.82 -5.36 -24.61
CA THR A 928 11.49 -6.00 -23.47
C THR A 928 13.00 -5.81 -23.57
N PRO A 929 13.67 -5.22 -22.55
CA PRO A 929 15.13 -5.03 -22.55
C PRO A 929 15.90 -6.32 -22.77
N PHE A 930 15.27 -7.47 -22.52
CA PHE A 930 15.84 -8.79 -22.69
C PHE A 930 16.20 -9.13 -24.15
N VAL A 931 15.32 -8.82 -25.12
CA VAL A 931 15.51 -9.27 -26.52
C VAL A 931 16.50 -8.37 -27.27
N THR A 932 16.42 -7.05 -27.07
CA THR A 932 17.36 -6.08 -27.65
C THR A 932 18.77 -6.23 -27.08
N ASN A 933 18.92 -6.42 -25.77
CA ASN A 933 20.24 -6.65 -25.16
C ASN A 933 20.85 -8.00 -25.57
N LEU A 934 20.05 -9.07 -25.67
CA LEU A 934 20.54 -10.36 -26.16
C LEU A 934 20.97 -10.29 -27.63
N LEU A 935 20.23 -9.58 -28.48
CA LEU A 935 20.56 -9.38 -29.89
C LEU A 935 21.81 -8.48 -30.07
N ASP A 936 21.97 -7.44 -29.26
CA ASP A 936 23.16 -6.58 -29.27
C ASP A 936 24.40 -7.28 -28.66
N ASP A 937 24.22 -8.18 -27.69
CA ASP A 937 25.30 -9.03 -27.17
C ASP A 937 25.75 -10.08 -28.20
N ILE A 938 24.80 -10.72 -28.89
CA ILE A 938 25.10 -11.63 -30.02
C ILE A 938 25.82 -10.88 -31.14
N ARG A 939 25.41 -9.64 -31.42
CA ARG A 939 26.04 -8.74 -32.41
C ARG A 939 27.44 -8.31 -31.96
N THR A 940 27.65 -8.07 -30.67
CA THR A 940 28.95 -7.72 -30.08
C THR A 940 29.92 -8.90 -30.15
N VAL A 941 29.44 -10.11 -29.86
CA VAL A 941 30.22 -11.36 -29.96
C VAL A 941 30.58 -11.69 -31.41
N ASN A 942 29.68 -11.46 -32.38
CA ASN A 942 29.97 -11.63 -33.81
C ASN A 942 31.01 -10.63 -34.33
N ASN A 943 31.07 -9.42 -33.77
CA ASN A 943 32.10 -8.43 -34.12
C ASN A 943 33.50 -8.81 -33.62
N GLU A 944 33.60 -9.62 -32.55
CA GLU A 944 34.89 -10.07 -32.00
C GLU A 944 35.44 -11.35 -32.66
N LYS A 945 34.59 -12.15 -33.32
CA LYS A 945 34.97 -13.34 -34.11
C LYS A 945 34.02 -13.55 -35.32
N PRO A 946 34.45 -13.24 -36.56
CA PRO A 946 33.55 -13.04 -37.69
C PRO A 946 32.94 -14.31 -38.35
N ASP A 947 33.17 -15.51 -37.82
CA ASP A 947 32.78 -16.78 -38.49
C ASP A 947 31.86 -17.69 -37.64
N LEU A 948 31.17 -17.18 -36.61
CA LEU A 948 30.31 -18.00 -35.73
C LEU A 948 28.81 -17.91 -36.05
N VAL A 949 28.29 -16.77 -36.50
CA VAL A 949 26.91 -16.61 -36.99
C VAL A 949 26.88 -15.49 -38.05
N GLU A 950 26.51 -15.77 -39.29
CA GLU A 950 26.40 -14.74 -40.35
C GLU A 950 24.95 -14.24 -40.44
N ILE A 951 24.68 -13.05 -39.89
CA ILE A 951 23.38 -12.37 -39.97
C ILE A 951 23.51 -11.23 -40.98
N ASN A 952 22.88 -11.35 -42.15
CA ASN A 952 22.82 -10.26 -43.13
C ASN A 952 21.42 -9.66 -43.19
N TRP A 953 21.37 -8.34 -43.02
CA TRP A 953 20.14 -7.53 -42.99
C TRP A 953 19.93 -6.79 -44.32
N SER A 954 18.67 -6.69 -44.74
CA SER A 954 18.26 -5.70 -45.74
C SER A 954 16.81 -5.26 -45.49
N GLY A 955 16.61 -4.08 -44.89
CA GLY A 955 15.29 -3.41 -44.85
C GLY A 955 15.18 -2.35 -43.73
N GLU A 956 14.91 -1.09 -44.10
CA GLU A 956 14.83 0.09 -43.20
C GLU A 956 13.68 0.02 -42.17
N GLN A 957 14.01 0.38 -40.92
CA GLN A 957 13.19 0.75 -39.74
C GLN A 957 12.15 -0.26 -39.19
N VAL A 958 11.93 -0.18 -37.87
CA VAL A 958 11.22 -1.18 -37.03
C VAL A 958 9.96 -0.53 -36.43
N GLU A 959 8.78 -1.09 -36.72
CA GLU A 959 7.49 -0.84 -36.07
C GLU A 959 6.93 -2.20 -35.56
N CYS A 960 6.32 -2.21 -34.37
CA CYS A 960 5.74 -3.41 -33.76
C CYS A 960 4.44 -3.82 -34.47
N GLY A 961 4.45 -4.97 -35.17
CA GLY A 961 3.20 -5.58 -35.67
C GLY A 961 3.24 -6.28 -37.03
N ILE A 962 4.38 -6.48 -37.69
CA ILE A 962 4.42 -7.17 -39.00
C ILE A 962 5.31 -8.42 -38.97
N PHE A 963 4.77 -9.48 -39.58
CA PHE A 963 5.36 -10.80 -39.84
C PHE A 963 6.70 -10.73 -40.59
N TYR A 964 7.68 -11.53 -40.17
CA TYR A 964 8.96 -11.71 -40.89
C TYR A 964 9.00 -13.07 -41.61
N ASP A 965 9.23 -13.04 -42.94
CA ASP A 965 9.66 -14.21 -43.72
C ASP A 965 11.19 -14.33 -43.68
N PHE A 966 11.72 -15.37 -43.04
CA PHE A 966 13.16 -15.68 -43.04
C PHE A 966 13.52 -16.63 -44.19
N LYS A 967 14.59 -16.35 -44.96
CA LYS A 967 15.13 -17.27 -45.98
C LYS A 967 16.56 -17.71 -45.65
N LEU A 968 16.76 -19.02 -45.56
CA LEU A 968 18.06 -19.68 -45.54
C LEU A 968 18.49 -20.03 -46.97
N THR A 969 19.76 -19.81 -47.31
CA THR A 969 20.32 -20.15 -48.61
C THR A 969 20.58 -21.64 -48.75
N ASN A 970 19.60 -22.35 -49.31
CA ASN A 970 19.73 -23.35 -50.39
C ASN A 970 18.35 -23.97 -50.73
N ASP A 971 17.37 -23.11 -51.04
CA ASP A 971 16.09 -23.47 -51.68
C ASP A 971 15.22 -24.57 -51.02
N GLN A 972 15.33 -24.79 -49.71
CA GLN A 972 14.28 -25.49 -48.96
C GLN A 972 13.82 -24.66 -47.76
N ILE A 973 12.53 -24.32 -47.79
CA ILE A 973 11.76 -23.72 -46.68
C ILE A 973 11.44 -24.84 -45.69
N ILE A 974 11.86 -24.71 -44.42
CA ILE A 974 11.30 -25.49 -43.31
C ILE A 974 11.12 -24.55 -42.09
N SER A 975 9.83 -24.32 -41.77
CA SER A 975 9.16 -23.84 -40.53
C SER A 975 9.45 -22.45 -39.91
N GLU A 976 8.55 -21.50 -40.23
CA GLU A 976 7.60 -20.74 -39.38
C GLU A 976 7.94 -20.46 -37.89
N LEU A 977 7.99 -19.18 -37.52
CA LEU A 977 7.93 -18.66 -36.14
C LEU A 977 6.51 -18.14 -35.92
N THR A 978 5.76 -18.74 -34.99
CA THR A 978 4.39 -18.31 -34.64
C THR A 978 4.41 -17.73 -33.23
N PHE A 979 3.88 -16.53 -33.06
CA PHE A 979 3.63 -15.93 -31.75
C PHE A 979 2.18 -16.19 -31.36
N VAL A 980 1.97 -16.86 -30.23
CA VAL A 980 0.67 -16.89 -29.55
C VAL A 980 0.89 -16.28 -28.18
N ASN A 981 0.35 -15.08 -27.98
CA ASN A 981 0.36 -14.42 -26.70
C ASN A 981 -0.80 -15.02 -25.89
N ASN A 982 -0.49 -15.77 -24.83
CA ASN A 982 -1.50 -16.16 -23.84
C ASN A 982 -1.05 -15.74 -22.44
N VAL A 983 -2.00 -15.15 -21.75
CA VAL A 983 -1.96 -14.59 -20.40
C VAL A 983 -2.12 -15.74 -19.40
N GLU A 984 -1.36 -15.75 -18.31
CA GLU A 984 -1.70 -16.26 -16.96
C GLU A 984 -0.41 -16.66 -16.20
N SER A 985 -0.36 -16.27 -14.92
CA SER A 985 0.71 -16.49 -13.91
C SER A 985 1.86 -15.48 -13.90
N ASN A 986 1.79 -14.56 -12.93
CA ASN A 986 2.96 -13.80 -12.45
C ASN A 986 3.84 -14.66 -11.52
N GLN A 987 4.08 -15.91 -11.93
CA GLN A 987 5.07 -16.79 -11.34
C GLN A 987 5.79 -17.50 -12.49
N VAL A 988 6.82 -16.85 -13.02
CA VAL A 988 7.88 -17.61 -13.66
C VAL A 988 8.73 -18.22 -12.53
N VAL A 989 8.32 -19.39 -12.04
CA VAL A 989 9.22 -20.24 -11.25
C VAL A 989 10.23 -20.83 -12.23
N PHE A 990 11.43 -20.26 -12.27
CA PHE A 990 12.55 -20.87 -12.99
C PHE A 990 13.00 -22.14 -12.25
N GLY A 991 12.36 -23.26 -12.57
CA GLY A 991 12.83 -24.61 -12.27
C GLY A 991 13.99 -25.01 -13.18
N SER A 992 14.63 -26.15 -12.89
CA SER A 992 15.90 -26.60 -13.47
C SER A 992 15.87 -26.99 -14.97
N ASP A 993 14.76 -26.82 -15.69
CA ASP A 993 14.60 -27.24 -17.08
C ASP A 993 14.20 -26.05 -17.98
N ILE A 994 15.14 -25.10 -18.14
CA ILE A 994 14.93 -23.82 -18.83
C ILE A 994 14.84 -24.01 -20.38
N TYR A 995 15.29 -25.16 -20.89
CA TYR A 995 15.17 -25.52 -22.31
C TYR A 995 15.20 -27.04 -22.54
N LYS A 996 14.61 -27.49 -23.64
CA LYS A 996 14.69 -28.86 -24.16
C LYS A 996 15.64 -28.93 -25.36
N LYS A 997 16.76 -29.63 -25.20
CA LYS A 997 17.71 -29.93 -26.29
C LYS A 997 17.30 -31.21 -27.00
N GLU A 998 17.03 -31.12 -28.30
CA GLU A 998 16.68 -32.24 -29.16
C GLU A 998 17.63 -32.32 -30.37
N GLU A 999 17.76 -33.50 -30.95
CA GLU A 999 18.54 -33.66 -32.19
C GLU A 999 17.70 -33.18 -33.37
N TYR A 1000 18.15 -32.09 -34.01
CA TYR A 1000 17.42 -31.51 -35.13
C TYR A 1000 17.75 -32.26 -36.44
N ASN A 1001 19.04 -32.57 -36.64
CA ASN A 1001 19.52 -33.43 -37.71
C ASN A 1001 20.91 -34.00 -37.36
N ASP A 1002 21.51 -34.75 -38.28
CA ASP A 1002 22.82 -35.41 -38.08
C ASP A 1002 23.94 -34.45 -37.63
N PHE A 1003 23.82 -33.15 -37.91
CA PHE A 1003 24.86 -32.14 -37.67
C PHE A 1003 24.48 -31.09 -36.61
N ASN A 1004 23.20 -30.96 -36.24
CA ASN A 1004 22.69 -29.87 -35.40
C ASN A 1004 21.79 -30.37 -34.24
N PHE A 1005 21.80 -29.63 -33.14
CA PHE A 1005 20.82 -29.70 -32.05
C PHE A 1005 19.84 -28.54 -32.14
N ILE A 1006 18.59 -28.74 -31.69
CA ILE A 1006 17.60 -27.69 -31.47
C ILE A 1006 17.36 -27.54 -29.98
N TYR A 1007 17.38 -26.31 -29.49
CA TYR A 1007 17.17 -25.92 -28.11
C TYR A 1007 15.84 -25.18 -28.04
N LYS A 1008 14.80 -25.82 -27.51
CA LYS A 1008 13.44 -25.28 -27.42
C LYS A 1008 13.19 -24.73 -26.01
N PHE A 1009 12.67 -23.51 -25.90
CA PHE A 1009 12.44 -22.82 -24.64
C PHE A 1009 10.92 -22.62 -24.48
N GLY A 1010 10.35 -22.97 -23.32
CA GLY A 1010 8.91 -22.90 -23.08
C GLY A 1010 8.47 -23.48 -21.74
N ASN A 1011 7.21 -23.26 -21.38
CA ASN A 1011 6.60 -23.76 -20.15
C ASN A 1011 6.25 -25.25 -20.32
N TYR A 1012 6.89 -26.13 -19.55
CA TYR A 1012 6.76 -27.59 -19.72
C TYR A 1012 5.90 -28.28 -18.65
N ASP A 1013 5.29 -27.55 -17.70
CA ASP A 1013 4.59 -28.15 -16.55
C ASP A 1013 3.06 -27.93 -16.51
N VAL A 1014 2.41 -27.54 -17.62
CA VAL A 1014 0.94 -27.50 -17.70
C VAL A 1014 0.46 -28.52 -18.73
N VAL A 1015 0.11 -29.72 -18.28
CA VAL A 1015 -0.76 -30.62 -19.04
C VAL A 1015 -2.19 -30.20 -18.73
N ASN A 1016 -2.87 -29.60 -19.71
CA ASN A 1016 -4.30 -29.38 -19.63
C ASN A 1016 -5.01 -30.74 -19.77
N GLU A 1017 -5.53 -31.27 -18.65
CA GLU A 1017 -6.20 -32.59 -18.61
C GLU A 1017 -7.46 -32.67 -19.51
N GLU A 1018 -7.97 -31.55 -20.01
CA GLU A 1018 -9.15 -31.53 -20.89
C GLU A 1018 -8.83 -31.60 -22.39
N MET A 1019 -7.61 -31.26 -22.84
CA MET A 1019 -7.36 -31.03 -24.28
C MET A 1019 -6.43 -32.04 -24.99
N ASN A 1020 -5.67 -32.86 -24.26
CA ASN A 1020 -4.88 -33.98 -24.83
C ASN A 1020 -3.97 -33.62 -26.05
N GLU A 1021 -3.40 -32.41 -26.10
CA GLU A 1021 -2.40 -31.98 -27.10
C GLU A 1021 -1.21 -31.26 -26.42
N GLU A 1022 0.01 -31.41 -26.98
CA GLU A 1022 1.23 -30.74 -26.50
C GLU A 1022 1.24 -29.25 -26.89
N LEU A 1023 1.49 -28.36 -25.93
CA LEU A 1023 1.62 -26.92 -26.18
C LEU A 1023 2.92 -26.59 -26.95
N PRO A 1024 2.91 -25.60 -27.86
CA PRO A 1024 4.08 -25.24 -28.66
C PRO A 1024 5.17 -24.53 -27.82
N SER A 1025 6.43 -24.73 -28.19
CA SER A 1025 7.58 -24.04 -27.61
C SER A 1025 7.51 -22.52 -27.88
N ILE A 1026 7.88 -21.70 -26.90
CA ILE A 1026 7.84 -20.23 -26.96
C ILE A 1026 8.90 -19.69 -27.93
N TYR A 1027 10.09 -20.29 -28.01
CA TYR A 1027 11.09 -20.06 -29.08
C TYR A 1027 12.11 -21.21 -29.17
N SER A 1028 12.93 -21.27 -30.24
CA SER A 1028 13.98 -22.29 -30.36
C SER A 1028 15.24 -21.85 -31.12
N PHE A 1029 16.41 -22.40 -30.75
CA PHE A 1029 17.70 -22.17 -31.41
C PHE A 1029 18.26 -23.46 -32.00
N ILE A 1030 18.74 -23.42 -33.25
CA ILE A 1030 19.41 -24.57 -33.87
C ILE A 1030 20.92 -24.32 -33.86
N VAL A 1031 21.66 -25.18 -33.18
CA VAL A 1031 23.10 -25.04 -32.92
C VAL A 1031 23.84 -26.25 -33.48
N PRO A 1032 24.93 -26.09 -34.25
CA PRO A 1032 25.77 -27.20 -34.67
C PRO A 1032 26.25 -28.03 -33.47
N LYS A 1033 26.24 -29.36 -33.60
CA LYS A 1033 26.59 -30.27 -32.49
C LYS A 1033 27.99 -29.99 -31.93
N GLU A 1034 28.92 -29.56 -32.79
CA GLU A 1034 30.31 -29.24 -32.44
C GLU A 1034 30.46 -27.96 -31.59
N ASP A 1035 29.47 -27.06 -31.61
CA ASP A 1035 29.48 -25.82 -30.83
C ASP A 1035 28.47 -25.82 -29.67
N SER A 1036 27.75 -26.93 -29.50
CA SER A 1036 26.71 -27.10 -28.49
C SER A 1036 27.22 -26.96 -27.05
N GLU A 1037 28.41 -27.46 -26.73
CA GLU A 1037 29.04 -27.29 -25.41
C GLU A 1037 29.38 -25.82 -25.11
N LYS A 1038 29.85 -25.05 -26.11
CA LYS A 1038 30.18 -23.62 -25.92
C LYS A 1038 28.92 -22.78 -25.79
N PHE A 1039 27.89 -23.12 -26.56
CA PHE A 1039 26.59 -22.46 -26.47
C PHE A 1039 25.97 -22.69 -25.09
N GLU A 1040 26.03 -23.92 -24.56
CA GLU A 1040 25.59 -24.24 -23.20
C GLU A 1040 26.43 -23.54 -22.12
N GLU A 1041 27.76 -23.56 -22.22
CA GLU A 1041 28.66 -22.83 -21.29
C GLU A 1041 28.42 -21.32 -21.29
N TYR A 1042 27.94 -20.75 -22.39
CA TYR A 1042 27.56 -19.33 -22.49
C TYR A 1042 26.17 -19.05 -21.89
N LEU A 1043 25.23 -19.98 -22.08
CA LEU A 1043 23.85 -19.88 -21.60
C LEU A 1043 23.75 -19.93 -20.07
N PHE A 1044 24.45 -20.87 -19.43
CA PHE A 1044 24.31 -21.12 -17.99
C PHE A 1044 24.75 -19.95 -17.09
N PRO A 1045 25.82 -19.20 -17.36
CA PRO A 1045 26.18 -18.05 -16.52
C PRO A 1045 25.22 -16.87 -16.66
N HIS A 1046 24.63 -16.65 -17.84
CA HIS A 1046 23.85 -15.44 -18.14
C HIS A 1046 22.36 -15.57 -17.82
N LEU A 1047 21.84 -16.80 -17.69
CA LEU A 1047 20.48 -17.05 -17.18
C LEU A 1047 20.34 -16.83 -15.67
N PHE A 1048 21.45 -16.81 -14.90
CA PHE A 1048 21.42 -16.72 -13.43
C PHE A 1048 22.09 -15.46 -12.85
N TYR A 1049 22.52 -14.49 -13.67
CA TYR A 1049 23.29 -13.33 -13.19
C TYR A 1049 22.49 -12.02 -13.02
N ASN A 1050 21.25 -11.93 -13.49
CA ASN A 1050 20.49 -10.65 -13.48
C ASN A 1050 19.31 -10.57 -12.49
N ASN A 1051 19.10 -11.55 -11.61
CA ASN A 1051 18.17 -11.42 -10.48
C ASN A 1051 18.91 -11.25 -9.15
N THR A 1052 19.47 -10.06 -8.93
CA THR A 1052 19.84 -9.64 -7.56
C THR A 1052 19.03 -8.42 -7.13
N GLU A 1053 17.70 -8.58 -7.09
CA GLU A 1053 16.97 -8.07 -5.94
C GLU A 1053 17.11 -9.09 -4.81
N VAL A 1054 18.07 -8.84 -3.92
CA VAL A 1054 18.08 -9.50 -2.62
C VAL A 1054 16.88 -8.97 -1.86
N ILE A 1055 15.77 -9.72 -1.87
CA ILE A 1055 14.66 -9.50 -0.94
C ILE A 1055 15.26 -9.57 0.47
N GLU A 1056 15.42 -8.44 1.16
CA GLU A 1056 15.78 -8.43 2.58
C GLU A 1056 14.59 -8.91 3.42
N SER A 1057 14.31 -10.20 3.32
CA SER A 1057 13.45 -10.90 4.27
C SER A 1057 14.10 -10.87 5.65
N ASN A 1058 13.37 -10.33 6.63
CA ASN A 1058 13.72 -10.38 8.05
C ASN A 1058 13.54 -11.79 8.67
N GLU A 1059 13.31 -12.80 7.82
CA GLU A 1059 13.10 -14.21 8.14
C GLU A 1059 14.01 -15.10 7.28
N ILE A 1060 14.59 -16.14 7.89
CA ILE A 1060 15.38 -17.16 7.19
C ILE A 1060 14.47 -18.34 6.88
N ILE A 1061 14.36 -18.70 5.59
CA ILE A 1061 13.50 -19.79 5.13
C ILE A 1061 14.36 -20.90 4.54
N ILE A 1062 14.17 -22.12 5.05
CA ILE A 1062 14.72 -23.34 4.46
C ILE A 1062 13.56 -24.09 3.81
N GLU A 1063 13.65 -24.39 2.52
CA GLU A 1063 12.68 -25.23 1.83
C GLU A 1063 13.27 -26.61 1.55
N VAL A 1064 12.50 -27.67 1.83
CA VAL A 1064 12.82 -29.05 1.47
C VAL A 1064 11.76 -29.57 0.50
N ARG A 1065 12.13 -29.67 -0.78
CA ARG A 1065 11.27 -30.17 -1.85
C ARG A 1065 11.53 -31.65 -2.10
N ARG A 1066 10.55 -32.51 -1.87
CA ARG A 1066 10.71 -33.96 -2.06
C ARG A 1066 10.70 -34.33 -3.54
N LEU A 1067 11.68 -35.14 -3.95
CA LEU A 1067 11.85 -35.59 -5.33
C LEU A 1067 11.42 -37.05 -5.52
N LYS A 1068 11.81 -37.92 -4.60
CA LYS A 1068 11.62 -39.36 -4.74
C LYS A 1068 11.39 -40.02 -3.39
N TYR A 1069 10.39 -40.90 -3.34
CA TYR A 1069 10.12 -41.74 -2.19
C TYR A 1069 10.08 -43.21 -2.57
N ASN A 1070 10.68 -44.05 -1.74
CA ASN A 1070 10.49 -45.49 -1.78
C ASN A 1070 10.41 -46.08 -0.37
N ASN A 1071 10.21 -47.41 -0.29
CA ASN A 1071 10.09 -48.12 0.99
C ASN A 1071 11.33 -48.01 1.91
N ASN A 1072 12.46 -47.56 1.39
CA ASN A 1072 13.75 -47.53 2.09
C ASN A 1072 14.25 -46.11 2.40
N ARG A 1073 13.78 -45.07 1.69
CA ARG A 1073 14.21 -43.67 1.89
C ARG A 1073 13.35 -42.66 1.13
N THR A 1074 13.38 -41.42 1.59
CA THR A 1074 12.89 -40.23 0.88
C THR A 1074 14.08 -39.35 0.53
N VAL A 1075 14.15 -38.88 -0.71
CA VAL A 1075 15.16 -37.94 -1.20
C VAL A 1075 14.47 -36.63 -1.56
N GLY A 1076 15.05 -35.51 -1.16
CA GLY A 1076 14.59 -34.18 -1.54
C GLY A 1076 15.74 -33.22 -1.83
N ILE A 1077 15.41 -32.04 -2.35
CA ILE A 1077 16.30 -30.89 -2.48
C ILE A 1077 16.11 -30.02 -1.24
N VAL A 1078 17.21 -29.49 -0.68
CA VAL A 1078 17.15 -28.39 0.30
C VAL A 1078 17.63 -27.11 -0.36
N ASP A 1079 16.90 -26.03 -0.13
CA ASP A 1079 17.21 -24.67 -0.59
C ASP A 1079 17.02 -23.66 0.56
N VAL A 1080 17.77 -22.56 0.56
CA VAL A 1080 17.71 -21.47 1.55
C VAL A 1080 17.81 -20.13 0.84
N ASP A 1081 16.94 -19.19 1.23
CA ASP A 1081 16.87 -17.81 0.72
C ASP A 1081 16.91 -17.74 -0.83
N ASN A 1082 16.01 -18.48 -1.50
CA ASN A 1082 15.82 -18.49 -2.95
C ASN A 1082 17.07 -18.84 -3.78
N GLY A 1083 17.80 -19.90 -3.42
CA GLY A 1083 18.90 -20.45 -4.23
C GLY A 1083 20.31 -20.13 -3.73
N ALA A 1084 20.45 -19.30 -2.69
CA ALA A 1084 21.75 -18.91 -2.15
C ALA A 1084 22.53 -20.08 -1.51
N PHE A 1085 21.82 -21.08 -1.01
CA PHE A 1085 22.42 -22.32 -0.50
C PHE A 1085 21.55 -23.53 -0.87
N SER A 1086 22.04 -24.41 -1.74
CA SER A 1086 21.29 -25.58 -2.20
C SER A 1086 22.06 -26.91 -2.03
N GLY A 1087 21.29 -28.00 -1.94
CA GLY A 1087 21.80 -29.37 -1.93
C GLY A 1087 20.68 -30.38 -1.76
N TYR A 1088 20.98 -31.52 -1.13
CA TYR A 1088 20.05 -32.65 -1.05
C TYR A 1088 19.76 -33.07 0.39
N THR A 1089 18.62 -33.72 0.57
CA THR A 1089 18.18 -34.32 1.83
C THR A 1089 17.88 -35.80 1.65
N LEU A 1090 18.14 -36.56 2.70
CA LEU A 1090 17.84 -37.97 2.79
C LEU A 1090 17.12 -38.26 4.12
N GLU A 1091 15.88 -38.70 4.05
CA GLU A 1091 15.12 -39.20 5.20
C GLU A 1091 15.03 -40.73 5.13
N LEU A 1092 15.46 -41.40 6.20
CA LEU A 1092 15.37 -42.86 6.29
C LEU A 1092 14.18 -43.25 7.16
N PRO A 1093 13.39 -44.27 6.75
CA PRO A 1093 12.21 -44.68 7.47
C PRO A 1093 12.56 -45.24 8.85
N LYS A 1094 11.76 -44.90 9.87
CA LYS A 1094 11.96 -45.36 11.25
C LYS A 1094 11.22 -46.66 11.56
N GLY A 1095 11.82 -47.51 12.39
CA GLY A 1095 11.29 -48.76 12.94
C GLY A 1095 10.03 -48.66 13.82
N THR A 1096 9.80 -49.69 14.64
CA THR A 1096 8.49 -50.15 15.17
C THR A 1096 7.64 -49.11 15.93
N ASN A 1097 6.33 -49.39 16.02
CA ASN A 1097 5.30 -48.55 16.67
C ASN A 1097 5.67 -48.04 18.08
N GLU A 1098 6.51 -48.75 18.85
CA GLU A 1098 6.95 -48.34 20.20
C GLU A 1098 7.89 -47.12 20.18
N GLU A 1099 8.68 -46.94 19.12
CA GLU A 1099 9.70 -45.88 19.06
C GLU A 1099 9.18 -44.55 18.49
N CYS A 1100 8.01 -44.57 17.85
CA CYS A 1100 7.36 -43.38 17.26
C CYS A 1100 6.27 -42.78 18.16
N GLN A 1101 5.91 -43.43 19.28
CA GLN A 1101 4.92 -42.98 20.28
C GLN A 1101 3.55 -42.50 19.75
N THR A 1102 3.24 -42.71 18.47
CA THR A 1102 1.92 -42.49 17.87
C THR A 1102 1.53 -43.70 17.04
N GLY A 1103 0.37 -44.30 17.34
CA GLY A 1103 -0.12 -45.51 16.70
C GLY A 1103 -0.30 -45.33 15.19
N CYS A 1104 0.44 -46.11 14.40
CA CYS A 1104 0.36 -46.10 12.95
C CYS A 1104 -0.59 -47.21 12.46
N THR A 1105 -1.68 -46.83 11.79
CA THR A 1105 -2.67 -47.74 11.19
C THR A 1105 -2.08 -48.50 10.00
N VAL A 1106 -2.64 -49.68 9.67
CA VAL A 1106 -2.15 -50.53 8.56
C VAL A 1106 -2.18 -49.79 7.22
N GLU A 1107 -3.18 -48.93 7.03
CA GLU A 1107 -3.35 -48.08 5.86
C GLU A 1107 -2.31 -46.96 5.75
N ARG A 1108 -1.87 -46.39 6.88
CA ARG A 1108 -0.75 -45.43 6.88
C ARG A 1108 0.62 -46.10 6.69
N LYS A 1109 0.74 -47.41 6.97
CA LYS A 1109 1.94 -48.21 6.63
C LYS A 1109 2.00 -48.54 5.14
N SER A 1110 0.87 -48.86 4.50
CA SER A 1110 0.84 -49.15 3.06
C SER A 1110 1.17 -47.94 2.21
N ASN A 1111 0.88 -46.73 2.71
CA ASN A 1111 1.08 -45.47 1.98
C ASN A 1111 2.39 -44.76 2.37
N GLY A 1112 3.29 -45.39 3.13
CA GLY A 1112 4.59 -44.79 3.51
C GLY A 1112 4.55 -43.64 4.54
N ASN A 1113 3.35 -43.19 4.91
CA ASN A 1113 3.10 -41.96 5.67
C ASN A 1113 3.49 -42.02 7.16
N CYS A 1114 4.03 -43.13 7.66
CA CYS A 1114 4.41 -43.28 9.07
C CYS A 1114 5.90 -43.07 9.36
N HIS A 1115 6.71 -42.82 8.34
CA HIS A 1115 8.16 -42.96 8.45
C HIS A 1115 8.98 -41.69 8.17
N ARG A 1116 8.33 -40.59 7.79
CA ARG A 1116 8.94 -39.31 7.41
C ARG A 1116 8.22 -38.12 8.08
N ILE A 1117 8.84 -36.94 8.10
CA ILE A 1117 8.18 -35.72 8.60
C ILE A 1117 7.03 -35.36 7.63
N GLN A 1118 5.88 -34.90 8.12
CA GLN A 1118 4.77 -34.57 7.19
C GLN A 1118 5.08 -33.28 6.43
N LYS A 1119 4.51 -33.10 5.24
CA LYS A 1119 4.56 -31.78 4.56
C LYS A 1119 3.99 -30.69 5.46
N GLY A 1120 4.51 -29.48 5.33
CA GLY A 1120 4.07 -28.32 6.11
C GLY A 1120 5.22 -27.46 6.65
N ASN A 1121 4.84 -26.48 7.47
CA ASN A 1121 5.75 -25.43 7.95
C ASN A 1121 6.16 -25.69 9.41
N TYR A 1122 7.46 -25.74 9.65
CA TYR A 1122 8.08 -26.01 10.95
C TYR A 1122 8.99 -24.88 11.36
N LYS A 1123 9.25 -24.75 12.67
CA LYS A 1123 10.27 -23.82 13.17
C LYS A 1123 11.59 -24.55 13.35
N PHE A 1124 12.72 -23.88 13.16
CA PHE A 1124 14.03 -24.46 13.43
C PHE A 1124 14.98 -23.48 14.10
N ASP A 1125 16.05 -23.99 14.71
CA ASP A 1125 17.13 -23.16 15.26
C ASP A 1125 18.49 -23.88 15.22
N LEU A 1126 19.57 -23.10 15.38
CA LEU A 1126 20.94 -23.62 15.45
C LEU A 1126 21.10 -24.55 16.66
N THR A 1127 21.73 -25.71 16.46
CA THR A 1127 21.92 -26.67 17.56
C THR A 1127 23.05 -26.22 18.49
N THR A 1128 22.73 -25.47 19.54
CA THR A 1128 23.70 -24.98 20.54
C THR A 1128 23.90 -25.92 21.74
N TYR A 1129 23.03 -26.92 21.92
CA TYR A 1129 23.14 -27.93 22.98
C TYR A 1129 22.64 -29.31 22.52
N SER A 1130 23.41 -30.37 22.79
CA SER A 1130 23.04 -31.76 22.55
C SER A 1130 23.79 -32.71 23.49
N ASN A 1131 23.16 -33.82 23.89
CA ASN A 1131 23.82 -34.87 24.68
C ASN A 1131 24.91 -35.62 23.90
N LYS A 1132 25.10 -35.29 22.61
CA LYS A 1132 26.16 -35.80 21.75
C LYS A 1132 26.87 -34.61 21.10
N GLU A 1133 28.14 -34.39 21.48
CA GLU A 1133 28.95 -33.24 21.07
C GLU A 1133 29.03 -33.06 19.55
N ARG A 1134 28.99 -34.16 18.78
CA ARG A 1134 29.06 -34.16 17.32
C ARG A 1134 27.95 -33.39 16.58
N PHE A 1135 26.88 -32.99 17.27
CA PHE A 1135 25.76 -32.23 16.69
C PHE A 1135 25.76 -30.74 17.09
N ILE A 1136 26.54 -30.35 18.10
CA ILE A 1136 26.60 -28.96 18.55
C ILE A 1136 27.36 -28.14 17.50
N ASN A 1137 26.78 -27.03 17.06
CA ASN A 1137 27.30 -26.14 16.01
C ASN A 1137 27.51 -26.81 14.64
N LYS A 1138 26.86 -27.95 14.40
CA LYS A 1138 27.00 -28.75 13.17
C LYS A 1138 25.67 -29.28 12.64
N SER A 1139 24.55 -28.87 13.23
CA SER A 1139 23.21 -29.30 12.82
C SER A 1139 22.17 -28.25 13.17
N LEU A 1140 21.00 -28.34 12.56
CA LEU A 1140 19.81 -27.56 12.91
C LEU A 1140 18.84 -28.42 13.71
N ARG A 1141 18.10 -27.82 14.64
CA ARG A 1141 17.04 -28.49 15.41
C ARG A 1141 15.69 -28.02 14.93
N VAL A 1142 14.81 -28.98 14.62
CA VAL A 1142 13.44 -28.72 14.16
C VAL A 1142 12.46 -28.86 15.31
N PHE A 1143 11.54 -27.91 15.43
CA PHE A 1143 10.53 -27.80 16.48
C PHE A 1143 9.12 -27.98 15.91
N ASN A 1144 8.16 -28.21 16.81
CA ASN A 1144 6.73 -28.33 16.50
C ASN A 1144 6.38 -29.45 15.51
N VAL A 1145 7.19 -30.50 15.42
CA VAL A 1145 6.86 -31.69 14.64
C VAL A 1145 5.81 -32.51 15.40
N PRO A 1146 4.57 -32.68 14.90
CA PRO A 1146 3.52 -33.39 15.63
C PRO A 1146 3.95 -34.82 16.01
N GLY A 1147 3.81 -35.15 17.31
CA GLY A 1147 4.15 -36.48 17.84
C GLY A 1147 5.65 -36.81 17.93
N ARG A 1148 6.56 -35.88 17.59
CA ARG A 1148 8.01 -36.15 17.54
C ARG A 1148 8.84 -35.02 18.14
N ALA A 1149 9.72 -35.35 19.09
CA ALA A 1149 10.63 -34.40 19.71
C ALA A 1149 12.10 -34.71 19.37
N GLY A 1150 12.94 -33.67 19.31
CA GLY A 1150 14.39 -33.81 19.12
C GLY A 1150 14.84 -34.12 17.69
N ILE A 1151 14.05 -33.70 16.69
CA ILE A 1151 14.39 -33.85 15.28
C ILE A 1151 15.52 -32.89 14.92
N LEU A 1152 16.52 -33.41 14.20
CA LEU A 1152 17.66 -32.65 13.74
C LEU A 1152 17.75 -32.70 12.21
N MET A 1153 18.37 -31.68 11.64
CA MET A 1153 18.85 -31.65 10.26
C MET A 1153 20.38 -31.70 10.33
N HIS A 1154 20.97 -32.84 9.98
CA HIS A 1154 22.37 -33.14 10.31
C HIS A 1154 23.07 -34.05 9.29
N ARG A 1155 24.38 -34.25 9.45
CA ARG A 1155 25.18 -35.15 8.61
C ARG A 1155 24.67 -36.60 8.56
N GLY A 1156 24.66 -37.22 7.39
CA GLY A 1156 24.49 -38.65 7.20
C GLY A 1156 25.76 -39.44 7.52
N VAL A 1157 25.66 -40.48 8.35
CA VAL A 1157 26.81 -41.34 8.69
C VAL A 1157 26.82 -42.63 7.85
N ASN A 1158 25.63 -43.12 7.46
CA ASN A 1158 25.45 -44.27 6.58
C ASN A 1158 23.99 -44.27 6.10
N ALA A 1159 23.75 -44.45 4.80
CA ALA A 1159 22.42 -44.59 4.20
C ALA A 1159 21.59 -45.78 4.74
N ARG A 1160 22.20 -46.68 5.52
CA ARG A 1160 21.49 -47.77 6.23
C ARG A 1160 21.37 -47.57 7.74
N ILE A 1161 22.05 -46.58 8.32
CA ILE A 1161 21.95 -46.32 9.76
C ILE A 1161 20.83 -45.34 9.97
N TRP A 1162 19.86 -45.79 10.76
CA TRP A 1162 18.64 -45.06 11.09
C TRP A 1162 18.94 -43.59 11.36
N SER A 1163 18.25 -42.70 10.63
CA SER A 1163 18.27 -41.27 10.95
C SER A 1163 17.52 -40.98 12.25
N TYR A 1164 16.89 -42.00 12.87
CA TYR A 1164 15.87 -41.84 13.91
C TYR A 1164 14.74 -40.89 13.46
N GLY A 1165 14.53 -40.84 12.14
CA GLY A 1165 13.64 -39.95 11.40
C GLY A 1165 14.07 -38.47 11.43
N CYS A 1166 15.36 -38.19 11.64
CA CYS A 1166 15.97 -36.90 11.34
C CYS A 1166 16.16 -36.72 9.83
N ILE A 1167 16.33 -35.47 9.40
CA ILE A 1167 16.65 -35.11 8.02
C ILE A 1167 18.17 -35.16 7.88
N LEU A 1168 18.68 -35.93 6.92
CA LEU A 1168 20.12 -35.98 6.64
C LEU A 1168 20.45 -35.06 5.48
N VAL A 1169 21.40 -34.14 5.64
CA VAL A 1169 21.79 -33.20 4.56
C VAL A 1169 23.02 -33.68 3.81
N MET A 1170 23.01 -33.53 2.49
CA MET A 1170 23.99 -34.07 1.56
C MET A 1170 24.30 -33.06 0.46
N ARG A 1171 25.56 -33.01 0.00
CA ARG A 1171 25.98 -32.06 -1.04
C ARG A 1171 25.59 -32.53 -2.44
N ASN A 1172 25.86 -33.80 -2.73
CA ASN A 1172 25.63 -34.38 -4.04
C ASN A 1172 24.30 -35.13 -4.06
N ASP A 1173 23.76 -35.39 -5.25
CA ASP A 1173 22.49 -36.09 -5.41
C ASP A 1173 22.57 -37.56 -4.95
N PRO A 1174 21.81 -37.98 -3.92
CA PRO A 1174 21.76 -39.37 -3.48
C PRO A 1174 20.71 -40.22 -4.24
N SER A 1175 19.99 -39.65 -5.22
CA SER A 1175 18.91 -40.33 -5.96
C SER A 1175 19.40 -41.56 -6.76
N THR A 1176 20.66 -41.53 -7.19
CA THR A 1176 21.31 -42.58 -8.00
C THR A 1176 22.01 -43.65 -7.17
N ASP A 1177 22.19 -43.45 -5.86
CA ASP A 1177 22.76 -44.47 -4.98
C ASP A 1177 21.87 -45.72 -5.00
N ALA A 1178 22.43 -46.92 -5.08
CA ALA A 1178 21.63 -48.12 -4.85
C ALA A 1178 21.20 -48.21 -3.37
N ASP A 1179 19.99 -48.71 -3.09
CA ASP A 1179 19.48 -48.89 -1.72
C ASP A 1179 20.39 -49.83 -0.87
N ASP A 1180 21.25 -50.63 -1.52
CA ASP A 1180 22.25 -51.50 -0.92
C ASP A 1180 23.72 -51.07 -1.11
N ALA A 1181 23.98 -49.90 -1.68
CA ALA A 1181 25.32 -49.38 -1.94
C ALA A 1181 26.20 -49.36 -0.67
N LYS A 1182 27.44 -49.85 -0.79
CA LYS A 1182 28.45 -49.77 0.28
C LYS A 1182 28.91 -48.33 0.48
N LYS A 1183 29.55 -48.04 1.62
CA LYS A 1183 30.07 -46.69 1.95
C LYS A 1183 30.95 -46.09 0.83
N THR A 1184 31.66 -46.91 0.06
CA THR A 1184 32.56 -46.51 -1.03
C THR A 1184 31.87 -46.34 -2.39
N GLU A 1185 30.61 -46.77 -2.51
CA GLU A 1185 29.85 -46.79 -3.78
C GLU A 1185 28.79 -45.67 -3.80
N ARG A 1186 28.82 -44.74 -2.83
CA ARG A 1186 27.83 -43.67 -2.68
C ARG A 1186 28.36 -42.32 -3.14
N THR A 1187 27.45 -41.51 -3.67
CA THR A 1187 27.74 -40.16 -4.18
C THR A 1187 28.17 -39.19 -3.07
N ASN A 1188 27.75 -39.43 -1.82
CA ASN A 1188 28.17 -38.63 -0.65
C ASN A 1188 28.89 -39.50 0.38
N ASN A 1189 30.11 -39.12 0.74
CA ASN A 1189 30.79 -39.71 1.88
C ASN A 1189 30.39 -38.99 3.20
N VAL A 1190 30.80 -39.55 4.34
CA VAL A 1190 30.42 -39.02 5.68
C VAL A 1190 31.02 -37.65 5.94
N ASP A 1191 32.24 -37.41 5.45
CA ASP A 1191 32.95 -36.16 5.65
C ASP A 1191 32.33 -35.08 4.74
N ASP A 1192 31.92 -35.41 3.52
CA ASP A 1192 31.19 -34.50 2.61
C ASP A 1192 29.87 -34.05 3.22
N SER A 1193 29.09 -34.99 3.77
CA SER A 1193 27.83 -34.70 4.44
C SER A 1193 28.03 -33.97 5.77
N GLU A 1194 29.13 -34.23 6.50
CA GLU A 1194 29.51 -33.45 7.68
C GLU A 1194 29.81 -32.01 7.32
N GLN A 1195 30.62 -31.81 6.28
CA GLN A 1195 31.04 -30.51 5.82
C GLN A 1195 29.84 -29.70 5.31
N PHE A 1196 28.95 -30.32 4.53
CA PHE A 1196 27.72 -29.68 4.06
C PHE A 1196 26.79 -29.28 5.22
N SER A 1197 26.67 -30.13 6.25
CA SER A 1197 25.90 -29.82 7.47
C SER A 1197 26.49 -28.66 8.28
N ILE A 1198 27.82 -28.50 8.26
CA ILE A 1198 28.51 -27.36 8.90
C ILE A 1198 28.31 -26.08 8.10
N GLU A 1199 28.37 -26.16 6.78
CA GLU A 1199 28.16 -25.01 5.90
C GLU A 1199 26.74 -24.47 6.01
N LEU A 1200 25.73 -25.34 5.96
CA LEU A 1200 24.33 -24.94 6.18
C LEU A 1200 24.15 -24.25 7.54
N HIS A 1201 24.77 -24.80 8.59
CA HIS A 1201 24.72 -24.20 9.92
C HIS A 1201 25.39 -22.81 9.97
N ASN A 1202 26.56 -22.66 9.36
CA ASN A 1202 27.28 -21.38 9.32
C ASN A 1202 26.53 -20.35 8.49
N TYR A 1203 25.97 -20.75 7.35
CA TYR A 1203 25.13 -19.90 6.51
C TYR A 1203 23.99 -19.28 7.33
N VAL A 1204 23.18 -20.11 8.00
CA VAL A 1204 22.07 -19.60 8.84
C VAL A 1204 22.57 -18.69 9.96
N ARG A 1205 23.71 -19.00 10.59
CA ARG A 1205 24.29 -18.16 11.64
C ARG A 1205 24.71 -16.80 11.09
N ASP A 1206 25.42 -16.79 9.97
CA ASP A 1206 25.98 -15.57 9.39
C ASP A 1206 24.86 -14.69 8.82
N ARG A 1207 23.83 -15.30 8.23
CA ARG A 1207 22.59 -14.63 7.82
C ARG A 1207 21.82 -14.05 9.00
N GLU A 1208 21.74 -14.77 10.13
CA GLU A 1208 21.14 -14.23 11.35
C GLU A 1208 21.93 -13.03 11.91
N ILE A 1209 23.27 -13.03 11.81
CA ILE A 1209 24.12 -11.90 12.21
C ILE A 1209 23.89 -10.72 11.28
N GLU A 1210 23.83 -10.95 9.98
CA GLU A 1210 23.58 -9.93 8.97
C GLU A 1210 22.20 -9.27 9.15
N ILE A 1211 21.14 -10.06 9.27
CA ILE A 1211 19.78 -9.53 9.53
C ILE A 1211 19.78 -8.69 10.82
N LYS A 1212 20.45 -9.13 11.89
CA LYS A 1212 20.56 -8.38 13.15
C LYS A 1212 21.45 -7.12 13.04
N ALA A 1213 22.40 -7.10 12.12
CA ALA A 1213 23.27 -5.95 11.89
C ALA A 1213 22.57 -4.89 11.04
N ASN A 1214 21.82 -5.31 10.03
CA ASN A 1214 21.03 -4.44 9.17
C ASN A 1214 19.75 -3.95 9.88
N ASN A 1215 19.21 -4.76 10.81
CA ASN A 1215 17.98 -4.48 11.56
C ASN A 1215 18.20 -4.64 13.09
N PRO A 1216 18.82 -3.65 13.78
CA PRO A 1216 19.22 -3.74 15.19
C PRO A 1216 18.06 -3.98 16.19
N GLU A 1217 16.82 -3.70 15.78
CA GLU A 1217 15.58 -3.94 16.51
C GLU A 1217 15.15 -5.42 16.55
N ILE A 1218 15.62 -6.25 15.62
CA ILE A 1218 15.30 -7.67 15.56
C ILE A 1218 16.15 -8.44 16.58
N LYS A 1219 15.58 -8.71 17.77
CA LYS A 1219 16.27 -9.50 18.80
C LYS A 1219 16.34 -11.00 18.47
N ASN A 1220 15.30 -11.54 17.84
CA ASN A 1220 15.20 -12.93 17.42
C ASN A 1220 14.77 -12.99 15.97
N VAL A 1221 15.62 -13.53 15.10
CA VAL A 1221 15.30 -13.71 13.67
C VAL A 1221 14.33 -14.88 13.53
N LYS A 1222 13.24 -14.67 12.78
CA LYS A 1222 12.26 -15.72 12.49
C LYS A 1222 12.90 -16.74 11.54
N LYS A 1223 12.71 -18.05 11.82
CA LYS A 1223 13.35 -19.16 11.09
C LYS A 1223 12.31 -20.23 10.79
N THR A 1224 12.03 -20.44 9.51
CA THR A 1224 10.96 -21.35 9.05
C THR A 1224 11.51 -22.41 8.11
N LEU A 1225 11.12 -23.67 8.34
CA LEU A 1225 11.41 -24.82 7.50
C LEU A 1225 10.11 -25.24 6.80
N ILE A 1226 10.09 -25.19 5.47
CA ILE A 1226 8.95 -25.59 4.64
C ILE A 1226 9.27 -26.95 4.02
N ILE A 1227 8.37 -27.91 4.12
CA ILE A 1227 8.52 -29.24 3.47
C ILE A 1227 7.37 -29.46 2.49
N THR A 1228 7.69 -29.72 1.22
CA THR A 1228 6.72 -29.89 0.13
C THR A 1228 6.80 -31.28 -0.53
N GLU A 1229 5.72 -31.68 -1.20
CA GLU A 1229 5.55 -33.01 -1.84
C GLU A 1229 5.09 -32.91 -3.31
N GLN A 1230 4.98 -31.70 -3.90
CA GLN A 1230 4.40 -31.49 -5.22
C GLN A 1230 5.09 -32.28 -6.35
N ASN A 1231 6.42 -32.45 -6.27
CA ASN A 1231 7.22 -33.11 -7.31
C ASN A 1231 7.71 -34.51 -6.89
N GLU A 1232 7.05 -35.12 -5.89
CA GLU A 1232 7.49 -36.40 -5.34
C GLU A 1232 7.02 -37.58 -6.22
N THR A 1233 7.98 -38.25 -6.85
CA THR A 1233 7.71 -39.46 -7.64
C THR A 1233 7.84 -40.73 -6.78
N ASN A 1234 6.96 -41.70 -7.00
CA ASN A 1234 7.00 -43.00 -6.32
C ASN A 1234 8.03 -43.89 -7.04
N GLY A 1235 9.09 -44.26 -6.32
CA GLY A 1235 10.30 -44.90 -6.85
C GLY A 1235 10.31 -46.42 -6.79
#